data_AF-A0A0G0L8C2-F1
#
_entry.id   AF-A0A0G0L8C2-F1
#
_cell.length_a   1.000
_cell.length_b   1.000
_cell.length_c   1.000
_cell.angle_alpha   90.00
_cell.angle_beta   90.00
_cell.angle_gamma   90.00
#
_symmetry.space_group_name_H-M   'P 1'
#
loop_
_entity.id
_entity.type
_entity.pdbx_description
1 polymer ?
#
loop_
_entity_poly.entity_id
_entity_poly.type
_entity_poly.pdbx_seq_one_letter_code
_entity_poly.pdbx_strand_id
1 'polypeptide(L)'
;MKNCIRYLAFLYGIFTMGSAIHIDGTTNPVYKQYHHVFYNTSNTTSGFIRFDNGFTTTSGFKQPAATISLDINIPLSGPIDLHNYGRIILENNIIFDASITFSSGGYIEGNGKSITLQGNFTLPDNAALHCHGNLVINGKGNTLTIGDDAQLILDNDSTLTLRNMIIKTNHAYPGQPSLTISSSLSHLTLDNVVFEMGDDWYVNNGSLFFTNDVIFTGKNHGIVYQSTAPSFITDNSHLYLDHDITFSFAPTIPLSRRIYCKDESSKITCDGCSILATNTGMKIVDGTIIFKNNTKLNSLAGIHPAATTLDLSVNTGLSYIRAMSFSPNEQYIAVAGDHASSNVRVFKINTSSIDQVASAHLLNRVNCITWSPCGKYVAAANQASYASGINAKLYIFYFNGSSLQKVTDVDWGTEKVDGEGLVLIACIPFAIRFSPDSHYVAIAGLGATENMGGFDNRDQIRVYAFDGNSVTPVTSRPYGNSTTWARPYDLSWSNDGKYLLLGGRLPDPVGGFNNSHKIRLYYFTGTTLEPVSSIDLGGTSVYCVQFSPNNTYIITTPGDVGTGGTRPLQLVKFANNTLSLIDQTDDIACTHISNCAPNGQSVSALSGTLPGLRIYDCTNEELTQRFTQSLYNADGFSQWGLSGEYILVGRADGAGPNCRTFKITFGANAQEQRKSFITFTNEEEIDNTKIVLEGGSHVSIHGNIIV
;
A
#
# COMPACT_ATOMS: atom_id res chain seq x y z
N MET A 1 24.56 49.85 4.00
CA MET A 1 24.37 48.41 4.30
C MET A 1 25.13 47.47 3.37
N LYS A 2 25.01 47.58 2.03
CA LYS A 2 25.74 46.73 1.05
C LYS A 2 27.27 46.69 1.20
N ASN A 3 27.92 47.78 1.65
CA ASN A 3 29.37 47.81 1.89
C ASN A 3 29.80 47.38 3.31
N CYS A 4 28.88 47.35 4.28
CA CYS A 4 29.17 46.87 5.64
C CYS A 4 29.22 45.35 5.71
N ILE A 5 28.38 44.66 4.91
CA ILE A 5 28.39 43.19 4.80
C ILE A 5 29.65 42.69 4.08
N ARG A 6 30.18 43.47 3.11
CA ARG A 6 31.48 43.19 2.48
C ARG A 6 32.62 43.15 3.49
N TYR A 7 32.63 44.05 4.48
CA TYR A 7 33.66 44.07 5.52
C TYR A 7 33.43 43.01 6.62
N LEU A 8 32.18 42.72 6.98
CA LEU A 8 31.88 41.68 7.98
C LEU A 8 32.21 40.26 7.47
N ALA A 9 31.92 39.96 6.21
CA ALA A 9 32.29 38.68 5.59
C ALA A 9 33.82 38.55 5.42
N PHE A 10 34.51 39.67 5.16
CA PHE A 10 35.97 39.71 5.03
C PHE A 10 36.69 39.53 6.37
N LEU A 11 36.12 40.00 7.49
CA LEU A 11 36.71 39.80 8.83
C LEU A 11 36.45 38.40 9.42
N TYR A 12 35.33 37.75 9.11
CA TYR A 12 35.05 36.38 9.57
C TYR A 12 35.81 35.30 8.78
N GLY A 13 36.25 35.61 7.55
CA GLY A 13 36.94 34.67 6.66
C GLY A 13 38.43 34.43 6.93
N ILE A 14 39.05 35.13 7.89
CA ILE A 14 40.52 35.06 8.11
C ILE A 14 40.95 33.88 8.99
N PHE A 15 40.05 33.14 9.65
CA PHE A 15 40.45 32.09 10.60
C PHE A 15 40.14 30.62 10.22
N THR A 16 39.64 30.32 9.03
CA THR A 16 39.45 28.92 8.60
C THR A 16 39.83 28.74 7.12
N MET A 17 41.12 28.81 6.81
CA MET A 17 41.63 28.32 5.52
C MET A 17 41.79 26.79 5.58
N GLY A 18 40.67 26.09 5.37
CA GLY A 18 40.65 24.71 4.89
C GLY A 18 40.29 24.73 3.41
N SER A 19 41.00 23.93 2.62
CA SER A 19 40.89 23.77 1.17
C SER A 19 39.45 23.60 0.63
N ALA A 20 38.80 24.70 0.25
CA ALA A 20 37.53 24.69 -0.48
C ALA A 20 37.78 24.98 -1.97
N ILE A 21 37.42 24.04 -2.84
CA ILE A 21 37.38 24.25 -4.29
C ILE A 21 35.98 24.80 -4.60
N HIS A 22 35.90 26.06 -5.00
CA HIS A 22 34.63 26.70 -5.34
C HIS A 22 34.09 26.21 -6.69
N ILE A 23 32.83 26.52 -6.98
CA ILE A 23 32.14 26.20 -8.25
C ILE A 23 32.83 26.77 -9.51
N ASP A 24 33.76 27.72 -9.35
CA ASP A 24 34.59 28.31 -10.40
C ASP A 24 36.08 27.91 -10.32
N GLY A 25 36.42 26.96 -9.44
CA GLY A 25 37.78 26.48 -9.23
C GLY A 25 38.67 27.42 -8.40
N THR A 26 38.14 28.52 -7.86
CA THR A 26 38.90 29.45 -7.01
C THR A 26 38.77 29.09 -5.52
N THR A 27 39.46 29.84 -4.64
CA THR A 27 39.35 29.75 -3.17
C THR A 27 38.67 30.98 -2.54
N ASN A 28 38.19 31.93 -3.36
CA ASN A 28 37.62 33.20 -2.91
C ASN A 28 36.09 33.10 -2.76
N PRO A 29 35.43 33.91 -1.90
CA PRO A 29 33.97 33.95 -1.84
C PRO A 29 33.34 34.20 -3.21
N VAL A 30 32.46 33.29 -3.66
CA VAL A 30 31.79 33.38 -4.97
C VAL A 30 30.35 33.86 -4.82
N TYR A 31 30.02 34.95 -5.50
CA TYR A 31 28.69 35.53 -5.50
C TYR A 31 28.00 35.27 -6.84
N LYS A 32 27.02 34.35 -6.88
CA LYS A 32 26.23 34.04 -8.08
C LYS A 32 24.94 34.87 -8.07
N GLN A 33 25.01 36.04 -8.73
CA GLN A 33 23.85 36.93 -8.91
C GLN A 33 22.81 36.37 -9.90
N TYR A 34 23.26 35.54 -10.84
CA TYR A 34 22.42 34.94 -11.88
C TYR A 34 22.10 33.49 -11.55
N HIS A 35 20.99 33.01 -12.09
CA HIS A 35 20.56 31.63 -11.95
C HIS A 35 21.64 30.68 -12.44
N HIS A 36 22.00 29.69 -11.64
CA HIS A 36 23.08 28.75 -11.98
C HIS A 36 22.51 27.43 -12.52
N VAL A 37 23.16 26.84 -13.52
CA VAL A 37 22.75 25.53 -14.06
C VAL A 37 23.88 24.54 -13.84
N PHE A 38 23.59 23.47 -13.10
CA PHE A 38 24.49 22.37 -12.85
C PHE A 38 24.29 21.28 -13.91
N TYR A 39 25.35 21.00 -14.66
CA TYR A 39 25.39 19.97 -15.71
C TYR A 39 26.12 18.70 -15.22
N ASN A 40 25.71 17.52 -15.71
CA ASN A 40 26.28 16.15 -15.59
C ASN A 40 27.46 15.88 -14.60
N THR A 41 27.24 14.84 -13.75
CA THR A 41 28.12 14.15 -12.77
C THR A 41 28.85 15.00 -11.72
N SER A 42 28.30 14.93 -10.49
CA SER A 42 28.85 15.40 -9.19
C SER A 42 29.54 16.77 -9.19
N ASN A 43 28.77 17.83 -8.97
CA ASN A 43 29.32 19.15 -8.69
C ASN A 43 29.36 19.38 -7.18
N THR A 44 30.55 19.56 -6.60
CA THR A 44 30.67 19.98 -5.20
C THR A 44 30.74 21.49 -5.14
N THR A 45 29.91 22.09 -4.28
CA THR A 45 29.98 23.52 -3.97
C THR A 45 30.25 23.67 -2.49
N SER A 46 31.44 24.15 -2.14
CA SER A 46 31.85 24.37 -0.76
C SER A 46 32.30 25.80 -0.48
N GLY A 47 32.11 26.27 0.75
CA GLY A 47 32.57 27.57 1.23
C GLY A 47 31.52 28.70 1.14
N PHE A 48 31.99 29.93 0.96
CA PHE A 48 31.15 31.14 0.91
C PHE A 48 30.54 31.37 -0.48
N ILE A 49 29.67 30.45 -0.90
CA ILE A 49 28.92 30.56 -2.16
C ILE A 49 27.50 31.06 -1.85
N ARG A 50 27.10 32.13 -2.51
CA ARG A 50 25.74 32.69 -2.39
C ARG A 50 25.02 32.62 -3.73
N PHE A 51 23.90 31.90 -3.77
CA PHE A 51 22.97 31.87 -4.89
C PHE A 51 21.81 32.82 -4.59
N ASP A 52 21.77 33.97 -5.26
CA ASP A 52 20.69 34.94 -5.06
C ASP A 52 19.49 34.71 -5.99
N ASN A 53 19.66 33.92 -7.04
CA ASN A 53 18.61 33.58 -8.00
C ASN A 53 18.51 32.07 -8.23
N GLY A 54 18.80 31.29 -7.20
CA GLY A 54 18.67 29.83 -7.18
C GLY A 54 19.50 29.10 -8.23
N PHE A 55 19.10 27.86 -8.52
CA PHE A 55 19.78 26.99 -9.49
C PHE A 55 18.88 25.90 -10.09
N THR A 56 19.33 25.34 -11.19
CA THR A 56 18.73 24.17 -11.85
C THR A 56 19.76 23.04 -11.94
N THR A 57 19.32 21.79 -11.71
CA THR A 57 20.10 20.59 -12.10
C THR A 57 19.59 20.06 -13.43
N THR A 58 20.44 19.84 -14.43
CA THR A 58 19.96 19.25 -15.68
C THR A 58 19.55 17.78 -15.50
N SER A 59 18.41 17.40 -16.08
CA SER A 59 18.04 16.00 -16.24
C SER A 59 18.78 15.37 -17.42
N GLY A 60 19.72 14.46 -17.14
CA GLY A 60 20.06 13.46 -18.13
C GLY A 60 18.85 12.53 -18.25
N PHE A 61 18.26 12.39 -19.44
CA PHE A 61 17.24 11.37 -19.74
C PHE A 61 17.73 9.91 -19.50
N LYS A 62 18.98 9.73 -19.05
CA LYS A 62 19.57 8.51 -18.52
C LYS A 62 20.34 8.87 -17.25
N GLN A 63 20.23 8.03 -16.23
CA GLN A 63 21.05 8.09 -15.03
C GLN A 63 22.56 8.17 -15.35
N PRO A 64 23.37 8.82 -14.50
CA PRO A 64 22.99 9.45 -13.23
C PRO A 64 22.47 10.89 -13.40
N ALA A 65 21.47 11.27 -12.59
CA ALA A 65 20.99 12.65 -12.51
C ALA A 65 22.08 13.59 -11.96
N ALA A 66 22.01 14.88 -12.33
CA ALA A 66 22.95 15.86 -11.80
C ALA A 66 22.82 15.96 -10.28
N THR A 67 23.96 15.81 -9.60
CA THR A 67 24.09 15.80 -8.15
C THR A 67 24.90 17.02 -7.71
N ILE A 68 24.42 17.72 -6.70
CA ILE A 68 25.07 18.88 -6.10
C ILE A 68 25.34 18.59 -4.63
N SER A 69 26.61 18.62 -4.22
CA SER A 69 26.97 18.61 -2.79
C SER A 69 27.05 20.05 -2.27
N LEU A 70 26.23 20.37 -1.28
CA LEU A 70 26.15 21.69 -0.65
C LEU A 70 26.91 21.69 0.70
N ASP A 71 28.06 22.35 0.71
CA ASP A 71 28.80 22.75 1.92
C ASP A 71 28.87 24.28 1.99
N ILE A 72 27.71 24.93 2.09
CA ILE A 72 27.62 26.39 2.08
C ILE A 72 27.22 26.95 3.45
N ASN A 73 27.82 28.07 3.83
CA ASN A 73 27.55 28.78 5.10
C ASN A 73 26.63 30.00 4.93
N ILE A 74 26.09 30.21 3.73
CA ILE A 74 25.25 31.35 3.37
C ILE A 74 23.85 30.83 3.02
N PRO A 75 22.77 31.54 3.42
CA PRO A 75 21.42 31.15 3.03
C PRO A 75 21.25 31.01 1.50
N LEU A 76 20.61 29.93 1.10
CA LEU A 76 20.22 29.64 -0.27
C LEU A 76 18.93 30.40 -0.60
N SER A 77 18.92 31.14 -1.72
CA SER A 77 17.81 32.02 -2.10
C SER A 77 17.40 31.79 -3.56
N GLY A 78 16.14 32.09 -3.90
CA GLY A 78 15.60 31.97 -5.26
C GLY A 78 15.15 30.57 -5.67
N PRO A 79 14.79 30.38 -6.96
CA PRO A 79 14.15 29.16 -7.46
C PRO A 79 15.12 27.98 -7.61
N ILE A 80 14.72 26.81 -7.11
CA ILE A 80 15.39 25.53 -7.29
C ILE A 80 14.58 24.67 -8.25
N ASP A 81 15.21 24.19 -9.32
CA ASP A 81 14.64 23.18 -10.21
C ASP A 81 15.49 21.92 -10.20
N LEU A 82 14.95 20.83 -9.65
CA LEU A 82 15.63 19.54 -9.62
C LEU A 82 15.23 18.62 -10.79
N HIS A 83 14.35 19.05 -11.70
CA HIS A 83 13.80 18.26 -12.79
C HIS A 83 13.38 16.83 -12.40
N ASN A 84 12.78 16.66 -11.20
CA ASN A 84 12.30 15.40 -10.62
C ASN A 84 13.37 14.34 -10.26
N TYR A 85 14.60 14.47 -10.78
CA TYR A 85 15.65 13.46 -10.59
C TYR A 85 16.94 14.03 -9.99
N GLY A 86 17.12 15.34 -10.03
CA GLY A 86 18.26 16.05 -9.47
C GLY A 86 18.41 15.81 -7.99
N ARG A 87 19.65 15.76 -7.53
CA ARG A 87 20.00 15.42 -6.15
C ARG A 87 20.78 16.53 -5.49
N ILE A 88 20.36 16.91 -4.29
CA ILE A 88 21.10 17.75 -3.36
C ILE A 88 21.67 16.83 -2.27
N ILE A 89 22.97 16.88 -2.05
CA ILE A 89 23.65 16.22 -0.93
C ILE A 89 24.02 17.30 0.09
N LEU A 90 23.57 17.16 1.33
CA LEU A 90 23.92 18.09 2.39
C LEU A 90 25.25 17.67 3.03
N GLU A 91 26.29 18.46 2.83
CA GLU A 91 27.57 18.30 3.53
C GLU A 91 27.61 19.16 4.81
N ASN A 92 26.76 20.19 4.87
CA ASN A 92 26.62 21.12 5.99
C ASN A 92 25.13 21.41 6.28
N ASN A 93 24.87 22.05 7.42
CA ASN A 93 23.53 22.56 7.73
C ASN A 93 23.23 23.76 6.83
N ILE A 94 22.13 23.69 6.09
CA ILE A 94 21.77 24.70 5.11
C ILE A 94 20.64 25.57 5.64
N ILE A 95 20.66 26.85 5.28
CA ILE A 95 19.56 27.78 5.54
C ILE A 95 18.88 28.04 4.20
N PHE A 96 17.58 27.82 4.14
CA PHE A 96 16.75 28.30 3.05
C PHE A 96 16.24 29.70 3.43
N ASP A 97 16.57 30.68 2.60
CA ASP A 97 16.04 32.03 2.73
C ASP A 97 14.53 32.06 2.46
N ALA A 98 13.86 33.13 2.90
CA ALA A 98 12.42 33.30 2.72
C ALA A 98 11.97 33.38 1.24
N SER A 99 12.91 33.62 0.33
CA SER A 99 12.67 33.69 -1.11
C SER A 99 12.81 32.35 -1.85
N ILE A 100 13.10 31.25 -1.15
CA ILE A 100 13.27 29.95 -1.79
C ILE A 100 11.97 29.45 -2.40
N THR A 101 12.04 28.87 -3.61
CA THR A 101 10.93 28.15 -4.23
C THR A 101 11.46 26.89 -4.90
N PHE A 102 10.62 25.85 -5.01
CA PHE A 102 10.90 24.70 -5.86
C PHE A 102 9.96 24.77 -7.07
N SER A 103 10.49 24.53 -8.28
CA SER A 103 9.67 24.38 -9.50
C SER A 103 9.37 22.93 -9.85
N SER A 104 10.07 21.98 -9.23
CA SER A 104 9.91 20.54 -9.44
C SER A 104 10.37 19.74 -8.21
N GLY A 105 10.04 18.44 -8.20
CA GLY A 105 10.52 17.49 -7.19
C GLY A 105 11.98 17.08 -7.42
N GLY A 106 12.52 16.19 -6.58
CA GLY A 106 13.89 15.69 -6.68
C GLY A 106 14.32 14.95 -5.43
N TYR A 107 15.63 14.89 -5.16
CA TYR A 107 16.21 14.17 -4.03
C TYR A 107 17.02 15.10 -3.13
N ILE A 108 16.86 14.95 -1.82
CA ILE A 108 17.70 15.54 -0.79
C ILE A 108 18.30 14.41 0.05
N GLU A 109 19.62 14.24 -0.02
CA GLU A 109 20.37 13.39 0.91
C GLU A 109 20.77 14.21 2.13
N GLY A 110 20.17 13.87 3.27
CA GLY A 110 20.36 14.62 4.50
C GLY A 110 21.72 14.43 5.14
N ASN A 111 22.34 13.25 5.05
CA ASN A 111 23.65 12.93 5.67
C ASN A 111 23.81 13.38 7.14
N GLY A 112 22.73 13.33 7.93
CA GLY A 112 22.69 13.78 9.31
C GLY A 112 22.70 15.30 9.50
N LYS A 113 22.44 16.07 8.44
CA LYS A 113 22.40 17.53 8.42
C LYS A 113 20.97 18.05 8.52
N SER A 114 20.86 19.37 8.60
CA SER A 114 19.59 20.07 8.71
C SER A 114 19.39 21.14 7.65
N ILE A 115 18.12 21.39 7.34
CA ILE A 115 17.64 22.54 6.58
C ILE A 115 16.86 23.42 7.55
N THR A 116 17.18 24.71 7.59
CA THR A 116 16.45 25.71 8.38
C THR A 116 15.69 26.65 7.46
N LEU A 117 14.38 26.78 7.65
CA LEU A 117 13.53 27.67 6.87
C LEU A 117 13.50 29.08 7.50
N GLN A 118 13.78 30.12 6.72
CA GLN A 118 13.61 31.53 7.14
C GLN A 118 12.29 32.15 6.67
N GLY A 119 11.49 31.42 5.92
CA GLY A 119 10.12 31.78 5.50
C GLY A 119 9.31 30.52 5.21
N ASN A 120 8.07 30.71 4.77
CA ASN A 120 7.22 29.60 4.34
C ASN A 120 7.85 28.88 3.14
N PHE A 121 7.65 27.57 3.08
CA PHE A 121 8.15 26.73 2.01
C PHE A 121 7.01 25.94 1.40
N THR A 122 6.89 25.97 0.07
CA THR A 122 5.87 25.23 -0.67
C THR A 122 6.54 24.23 -1.59
N LEU A 123 6.19 22.95 -1.45
CA LEU A 123 6.43 21.95 -2.47
C LEU A 123 5.33 22.10 -3.53
N PRO A 124 5.67 22.36 -4.81
CA PRO A 124 4.68 22.65 -5.84
C PRO A 124 3.83 21.42 -6.19
N ASP A 125 2.66 21.65 -6.79
CA ASP A 125 1.74 20.59 -7.19
C ASP A 125 2.44 19.52 -8.04
N ASN A 126 2.03 18.26 -7.86
CA ASN A 126 2.57 17.08 -8.55
C ASN A 126 4.07 16.80 -8.33
N ALA A 127 4.76 17.55 -7.47
CA ALA A 127 6.17 17.30 -7.20
C ALA A 127 6.37 16.20 -6.15
N ALA A 128 7.34 15.32 -6.40
CA ALA A 128 7.82 14.34 -5.44
C ALA A 128 9.21 14.73 -4.94
N LEU A 129 9.32 15.08 -3.65
CA LEU A 129 10.59 15.39 -3.01
C LEU A 129 10.99 14.23 -2.08
N HIS A 130 12.04 13.53 -2.47
CA HIS A 130 12.60 12.40 -1.74
C HIS A 130 13.62 12.88 -0.70
N CYS A 131 13.45 12.42 0.53
CA CYS A 131 14.36 12.62 1.64
C CYS A 131 15.07 11.29 1.92
N HIS A 132 16.37 11.24 1.65
CA HIS A 132 17.19 10.06 1.88
C HIS A 132 18.20 10.29 3.02
N GLY A 133 18.44 9.23 3.80
CA GLY A 133 19.30 9.27 4.97
C GLY A 133 18.67 10.04 6.14
N ASN A 134 19.52 10.61 7.01
CA ASN A 134 19.07 11.34 8.19
C ASN A 134 18.95 12.82 7.88
N LEU A 135 17.76 13.41 8.01
CA LEU A 135 17.49 14.82 7.69
C LEU A 135 16.64 15.47 8.78
N VAL A 136 16.98 16.71 9.14
CA VAL A 136 16.13 17.56 9.97
C VAL A 136 15.69 18.79 9.17
N ILE A 137 14.39 19.03 9.05
CA ILE A 137 13.86 20.29 8.53
C ILE A 137 13.28 21.08 9.69
N ASN A 138 13.89 22.22 10.00
CA ASN A 138 13.45 23.12 11.06
C ASN A 138 12.71 24.32 10.47
N GLY A 139 11.40 24.40 10.69
CA GLY A 139 10.58 25.47 10.12
C GLY A 139 10.72 26.80 10.83
N LYS A 140 11.24 26.85 12.07
CA LYS A 140 11.33 28.08 12.89
C LYS A 140 10.00 28.85 13.00
N GLY A 141 8.89 28.13 13.05
CA GLY A 141 7.53 28.66 13.11
C GLY A 141 6.90 28.95 11.75
N ASN A 142 7.61 28.72 10.64
CA ASN A 142 7.07 28.87 9.29
C ASN A 142 6.23 27.65 8.86
N THR A 143 5.46 27.83 7.79
CA THR A 143 4.63 26.77 7.20
C THR A 143 5.38 26.02 6.10
N LEU A 144 5.34 24.69 6.14
CA LEU A 144 5.60 23.78 5.03
C LEU A 144 4.26 23.44 4.37
N THR A 145 4.04 23.90 3.14
CA THR A 145 2.85 23.54 2.34
C THR A 145 3.23 22.46 1.31
N ILE A 146 2.47 21.37 1.29
CA ILE A 146 2.56 20.32 0.27
C ILE A 146 1.38 20.52 -0.69
N GLY A 147 1.69 20.92 -1.93
CA GLY A 147 0.70 21.23 -2.97
C GLY A 147 -0.15 20.04 -3.40
N ASP A 148 -1.06 20.29 -4.36
CA ASP A 148 -1.99 19.27 -4.85
C ASP A 148 -1.22 18.11 -5.49
N ASP A 149 -1.52 16.88 -5.06
CA ASP A 149 -0.87 15.64 -5.51
C ASP A 149 0.66 15.61 -5.34
N ALA A 150 1.22 16.55 -4.55
CA ALA A 150 2.63 16.58 -4.22
C ALA A 150 2.94 15.63 -3.06
N GLN A 151 4.17 15.10 -3.02
CA GLN A 151 4.62 14.17 -1.99
C GLN A 151 5.98 14.57 -1.42
N LEU A 152 6.05 14.65 -0.09
CA LEU A 152 7.30 14.55 0.65
C LEU A 152 7.52 13.09 1.03
N ILE A 153 8.53 12.46 0.45
CA ILE A 153 8.75 11.01 0.52
C ILE A 153 9.96 10.73 1.40
N LEU A 154 9.77 9.95 2.46
CA LEU A 154 10.86 9.39 3.24
C LEU A 154 11.31 8.07 2.61
N ASP A 155 12.51 8.04 2.06
CA ASP A 155 13.04 6.86 1.36
C ASP A 155 13.33 5.70 2.32
N ASN A 156 13.69 4.54 1.74
CA ASN A 156 14.06 3.35 2.51
C ASN A 156 15.19 3.65 3.51
N ASP A 157 15.08 3.08 4.71
CA ASP A 157 16.08 3.21 5.79
C ASP A 157 16.51 4.67 6.07
N SER A 158 15.55 5.59 6.03
CA SER A 158 15.79 7.02 6.19
C SER A 158 15.07 7.56 7.43
N THR A 159 15.62 8.63 8.02
CA THR A 159 14.99 9.34 9.14
C THR A 159 14.77 10.80 8.79
N LEU A 160 13.55 11.29 9.02
CA LEU A 160 13.20 12.69 8.79
C LEU A 160 12.57 13.27 10.04
N THR A 161 13.13 14.37 10.53
CA THR A 161 12.55 15.17 11.60
C THR A 161 12.00 16.47 11.00
N LEU A 162 10.69 16.64 11.06
CA LEU A 162 10.02 17.91 10.77
C LEU A 162 9.73 18.60 12.09
N ARG A 163 10.29 19.79 12.31
CA ARG A 163 10.16 20.48 13.60
C ARG A 163 9.88 21.96 13.57
N ASN A 164 9.22 22.44 14.62
CA ASN A 164 8.85 23.84 14.84
C ASN A 164 8.17 24.44 13.60
N MET A 165 7.07 23.84 13.15
CA MET A 165 6.41 24.26 11.90
C MET A 165 4.92 23.96 11.89
N ILE A 166 4.22 24.62 10.98
CA ILE A 166 2.91 24.17 10.52
C ILE A 166 3.14 23.36 9.25
N ILE A 167 2.67 22.12 9.19
CA ILE A 167 2.59 21.34 7.96
C ILE A 167 1.17 21.49 7.44
N LYS A 168 1.02 21.89 6.19
CA LYS A 168 -0.28 21.99 5.51
C LYS A 168 -0.28 21.12 4.27
N THR A 169 -1.23 20.20 4.18
CA THR A 169 -1.45 19.39 2.97
C THR A 169 -2.69 19.87 2.24
N ASN A 170 -2.70 19.71 0.92
CA ASN A 170 -3.92 19.85 0.11
C ASN A 170 -4.43 18.45 -0.33
N HIS A 171 -5.02 18.34 -1.52
CA HIS A 171 -5.50 17.08 -2.09
C HIS A 171 -4.36 16.08 -2.28
N ALA A 172 -4.60 14.82 -1.89
CA ALA A 172 -3.67 13.72 -2.11
C ALA A 172 -4.25 12.72 -3.11
N TYR A 173 -3.46 12.38 -4.13
CA TYR A 173 -3.86 11.34 -5.07
C TYR A 173 -4.07 10.00 -4.32
N PRO A 174 -5.14 9.23 -4.60
CA PRO A 174 -5.39 7.95 -3.96
C PRO A 174 -4.16 7.02 -3.90
N GLY A 175 -3.75 6.62 -2.69
CA GLY A 175 -2.58 5.77 -2.42
C GLY A 175 -1.21 6.49 -2.49
N GLN A 176 -1.21 7.82 -2.61
CA GLN A 176 -0.06 8.71 -2.48
C GLN A 176 -0.31 9.74 -1.38
N PRO A 177 -0.09 9.40 -0.11
CA PRO A 177 -0.20 10.39 0.95
C PRO A 177 0.82 11.52 0.71
N SER A 178 0.42 12.76 0.98
CA SER A 178 1.28 13.95 0.85
C SER A 178 2.58 13.83 1.64
N LEU A 179 2.57 13.05 2.73
CA LEU A 179 3.74 12.64 3.48
C LEU A 179 3.84 11.11 3.47
N THR A 180 4.81 10.57 2.73
CA THR A 180 4.95 9.12 2.51
C THR A 180 6.15 8.56 3.27
N ILE A 181 5.96 7.38 3.87
CA ILE A 181 7.05 6.59 4.46
C ILE A 181 7.20 5.32 3.64
N SER A 182 8.35 5.17 2.96
CA SER A 182 8.51 4.13 1.92
C SER A 182 8.82 2.74 2.46
N SER A 183 9.32 2.61 3.69
CA SER A 183 9.70 1.30 4.26
C SER A 183 9.39 1.18 5.75
N SER A 184 9.32 -0.05 6.24
CA SER A 184 9.19 -0.35 7.67
C SER A 184 10.44 -0.02 8.50
N LEU A 185 11.58 0.25 7.85
CA LEU A 185 12.83 0.65 8.48
C LEU A 185 12.95 2.18 8.63
N SER A 186 12.05 2.94 8.02
CA SER A 186 12.12 4.40 8.00
C SER A 186 11.38 5.01 9.19
N HIS A 187 11.86 6.17 9.67
CA HIS A 187 11.33 6.82 10.87
C HIS A 187 11.02 8.31 10.60
N LEU A 188 9.76 8.71 10.80
CA LEU A 188 9.34 10.11 10.71
C LEU A 188 9.13 10.66 12.12
N THR A 189 9.78 11.77 12.44
CA THR A 189 9.59 12.53 13.68
C THR A 189 8.85 13.82 13.40
N LEU A 190 7.74 14.04 14.09
CA LEU A 190 7.04 15.31 14.18
C LEU A 190 7.36 15.92 15.55
N ASP A 191 8.04 17.07 15.55
CA ASP A 191 8.58 17.69 16.77
C ASP A 191 8.12 19.15 16.89
N ASN A 192 7.19 19.44 17.79
CA ASN A 192 6.56 20.76 17.90
C ASN A 192 5.90 21.21 16.58
N VAL A 193 4.89 20.46 16.13
CA VAL A 193 4.27 20.58 14.81
C VAL A 193 2.76 20.70 14.90
N VAL A 194 2.18 21.62 14.12
CA VAL A 194 0.75 21.60 13.79
C VAL A 194 0.59 21.03 12.38
N PHE A 195 -0.14 19.93 12.24
CA PHE A 195 -0.44 19.29 10.97
C PHE A 195 -1.88 19.62 10.57
N GLU A 196 -2.03 20.54 9.61
CA GLU A 196 -3.29 20.92 8.97
C GLU A 196 -3.54 20.02 7.75
N MET A 197 -4.40 19.00 7.93
CA MET A 197 -4.73 18.04 6.89
C MET A 197 -5.76 18.63 5.91
N GLY A 198 -5.43 18.60 4.61
CA GLY A 198 -6.37 18.87 3.51
C GLY A 198 -6.97 17.61 2.87
N ASP A 199 -6.49 16.43 3.30
CA ASP A 199 -6.98 15.11 2.89
C ASP A 199 -6.59 14.08 3.95
N ASP A 200 -7.08 12.85 3.83
CA ASP A 200 -6.71 11.75 4.71
C ASP A 200 -5.22 11.42 4.60
N TRP A 201 -4.55 11.24 5.74
CA TRP A 201 -3.15 10.86 5.80
C TRP A 201 -2.96 9.37 6.10
N TYR A 202 -2.50 8.62 5.10
CA TYR A 202 -2.23 7.19 5.21
C TYR A 202 -0.79 6.92 5.65
N VAL A 203 -0.63 6.30 6.83
CA VAL A 203 0.66 5.88 7.39
C VAL A 203 0.86 4.41 7.09
N ASN A 204 1.36 4.12 5.89
CA ASN A 204 1.43 2.75 5.36
C ASN A 204 2.61 1.94 5.90
N ASN A 205 3.75 2.59 6.18
CA ASN A 205 4.96 1.95 6.65
C ASN A 205 5.69 2.80 7.69
N GLY A 206 6.69 2.20 8.31
CA GLY A 206 7.66 2.86 9.19
C GLY A 206 7.06 3.38 10.49
N SER A 207 7.92 4.00 11.28
CA SER A 207 7.59 4.46 12.63
C SER A 207 7.35 5.96 12.66
N LEU A 208 6.36 6.38 13.44
CA LEU A 208 6.15 7.78 13.81
C LEU A 208 6.72 8.05 15.21
N PHE A 209 7.32 9.23 15.38
CA PHE A 209 7.71 9.78 16.68
C PHE A 209 7.02 11.12 16.86
N PHE A 210 6.24 11.25 17.91
CA PHE A 210 5.57 12.49 18.31
C PHE A 210 6.35 13.07 19.49
N THR A 211 7.01 14.22 19.25
CA THR A 211 7.89 14.88 20.22
C THR A 211 7.43 16.31 20.49
N ASN A 212 7.52 16.73 21.76
CA ASN A 212 6.91 17.98 22.23
C ASN A 212 5.42 18.04 21.86
N ASP A 213 4.89 19.19 21.45
CA ASP A 213 3.48 19.33 21.09
C ASP A 213 3.26 19.02 19.61
N VAL A 214 2.47 17.98 19.32
CA VAL A 214 2.05 17.62 17.96
C VAL A 214 0.54 17.68 17.87
N ILE A 215 0.02 18.56 17.02
CA ILE A 215 -1.41 18.81 16.87
C ILE A 215 -1.85 18.38 15.47
N PHE A 216 -2.86 17.52 15.37
CA PHE A 216 -3.54 17.24 14.11
C PHE A 216 -4.87 17.96 14.06
N THR A 217 -5.11 18.67 12.96
CA THR A 217 -6.36 19.36 12.63
C THR A 217 -6.68 19.17 11.14
N GLY A 218 -7.88 19.57 10.71
CA GLY A 218 -8.37 19.31 9.36
C GLY A 218 -9.74 18.63 9.43
N LYS A 219 -10.80 19.44 9.39
CA LYS A 219 -12.17 18.99 9.58
C LYS A 219 -12.55 17.89 8.58
N ASN A 220 -13.12 16.79 9.07
CA ASN A 220 -13.56 15.63 8.29
C ASN A 220 -12.43 14.86 7.59
N HIS A 221 -11.19 14.97 8.06
CA HIS A 221 -10.07 14.19 7.56
C HIS A 221 -9.57 13.19 8.61
N GLY A 222 -8.96 12.12 8.12
CA GLY A 222 -8.51 11.00 8.92
C GLY A 222 -7.01 10.73 8.86
N ILE A 223 -6.43 10.34 9.99
CA ILE A 223 -5.12 9.69 10.05
C ILE A 223 -5.38 8.19 10.00
N VAL A 224 -4.93 7.52 8.94
CA VAL A 224 -5.13 6.09 8.72
C VAL A 224 -3.82 5.35 8.99
N TYR A 225 -3.69 4.81 10.20
CA TYR A 225 -2.50 4.08 10.64
C TYR A 225 -2.52 2.63 10.17
N GLN A 226 -1.80 2.33 9.09
CA GLN A 226 -1.69 1.00 8.48
C GLN A 226 -0.33 0.31 8.71
N SER A 227 0.64 1.06 9.23
CA SER A 227 2.00 0.58 9.47
C SER A 227 2.04 -0.59 10.46
N THR A 228 2.89 -1.57 10.15
CA THR A 228 3.19 -2.69 11.04
C THR A 228 4.32 -2.38 12.02
N ALA A 229 5.05 -1.27 11.81
CA ALA A 229 6.11 -0.81 12.70
C ALA A 229 5.52 -0.06 13.91
N PRO A 230 6.19 -0.08 15.08
CA PRO A 230 5.74 0.64 16.27
C PRO A 230 5.97 2.15 16.13
N SER A 231 5.09 2.97 16.71
CA SER A 231 5.19 4.42 16.79
C SER A 231 5.11 4.89 18.23
N PHE A 232 5.67 6.06 18.52
CA PHE A 232 5.98 6.49 19.88
C PHE A 232 5.55 7.93 20.13
N ILE A 233 4.85 8.16 21.24
CA ILE A 233 4.76 9.47 21.89
C ILE A 233 5.94 9.52 22.85
N THR A 234 6.89 10.42 22.62
CA THR A 234 8.11 10.50 23.44
C THR A 234 7.81 11.04 24.83
N ASP A 235 8.81 11.03 25.71
CA ASP A 235 8.68 11.61 27.06
C ASP A 235 8.35 13.11 26.95
N ASN A 236 7.56 13.61 27.90
CA ASN A 236 7.11 15.00 28.02
C ASN A 236 6.44 15.55 26.75
N SER A 237 5.88 14.67 25.92
CA SER A 237 5.30 15.03 24.61
C SER A 237 3.79 14.86 24.62
N HIS A 238 3.11 15.64 23.78
CA HIS A 238 1.66 15.71 23.71
C HIS A 238 1.19 15.55 22.26
N LEU A 239 0.49 14.46 21.99
CA LEU A 239 -0.28 14.25 20.76
C LEU A 239 -1.71 14.78 20.94
N TYR A 240 -2.10 15.79 20.18
CA TYR A 240 -3.43 16.39 20.21
C TYR A 240 -4.20 16.05 18.93
N LEU A 241 -5.37 15.44 19.09
CA LEU A 241 -6.31 15.11 18.02
C LEU A 241 -7.52 16.04 18.14
N ASP A 242 -7.65 16.99 17.22
CA ASP A 242 -8.64 18.07 17.22
C ASP A 242 -10.06 17.61 16.81
N HIS A 243 -11.03 18.52 16.93
CA HIS A 243 -12.44 18.27 16.63
C HIS A 243 -12.68 17.83 15.19
N ASP A 244 -13.63 16.92 14.99
CA ASP A 244 -14.04 16.39 13.68
C ASP A 244 -12.92 15.67 12.88
N ILE A 245 -11.79 15.31 13.51
CA ILE A 245 -10.81 14.42 12.88
C ILE A 245 -11.08 12.96 13.24
N THR A 246 -10.59 12.05 12.40
CA THR A 246 -10.65 10.60 12.67
C THR A 246 -9.26 10.01 12.82
N PHE A 247 -8.97 9.33 13.92
CA PHE A 247 -7.79 8.47 14.04
C PHE A 247 -8.20 7.01 13.82
N SER A 248 -7.81 6.44 12.68
CA SER A 248 -8.10 5.06 12.30
C SER A 248 -6.88 4.17 12.54
N PHE A 249 -6.95 3.32 13.55
CA PHE A 249 -5.94 2.32 13.90
C PHE A 249 -6.22 1.00 13.16
N ALA A 250 -5.58 0.83 12.01
CA ALA A 250 -5.81 -0.28 11.09
C ALA A 250 -4.51 -0.88 10.54
N PRO A 251 -3.59 -1.36 11.42
CA PRO A 251 -2.36 -1.98 10.96
C PRO A 251 -2.66 -3.14 10.00
N THR A 252 -1.87 -3.27 8.92
CA THR A 252 -2.09 -4.29 7.88
C THR A 252 -1.91 -5.72 8.35
N ILE A 253 -1.47 -5.91 9.60
CA ILE A 253 -1.48 -7.20 10.30
C ILE A 253 -2.18 -7.04 11.65
N PRO A 254 -2.92 -8.06 12.13
CA PRO A 254 -3.73 -8.02 13.36
C PRO A 254 -2.90 -7.80 14.62
N LEU A 255 -2.62 -6.55 14.92
CA LEU A 255 -1.86 -6.10 16.07
C LEU A 255 -2.65 -5.05 16.81
N SER A 256 -2.78 -5.24 18.12
CA SER A 256 -3.46 -4.29 18.98
C SER A 256 -2.52 -3.23 19.55
N ARG A 257 -1.21 -3.47 19.60
CA ARG A 257 -0.23 -2.59 20.27
C ARG A 257 0.80 -2.04 19.30
N ARG A 258 0.56 -0.86 18.71
CA ARG A 258 1.53 -0.18 17.86
C ARG A 258 1.79 1.28 18.19
N ILE A 259 0.95 1.93 19.00
CA ILE A 259 1.20 3.27 19.52
C ILE A 259 1.64 3.13 20.97
N TYR A 260 2.83 3.63 21.29
CA TYR A 260 3.46 3.52 22.61
C TYR A 260 3.64 4.90 23.23
N CYS A 261 3.18 5.07 24.46
CA CYS A 261 3.64 6.15 25.31
C CYS A 261 5.00 5.75 25.89
N LYS A 262 5.97 6.67 25.93
CA LYS A 262 7.31 6.37 26.42
C LYS A 262 7.33 6.16 27.93
N ASP A 263 6.58 6.97 28.65
CA ASP A 263 6.36 6.91 30.10
C ASP A 263 5.09 7.69 30.49
N GLU A 264 4.84 7.88 31.80
CA GLU A 264 3.67 8.60 32.34
C GLU A 264 3.53 10.07 31.90
N SER A 265 4.63 10.69 31.46
CA SER A 265 4.65 12.09 31.00
C SER A 265 4.18 12.26 29.55
N SER A 266 4.12 11.18 28.77
CA SER A 266 3.53 11.17 27.42
C SER A 266 2.01 11.38 27.49
N LYS A 267 1.48 12.29 26.66
CA LYS A 267 0.06 12.65 26.64
C LYS A 267 -0.58 12.45 25.28
N ILE A 268 -1.82 11.97 25.27
CA ILE A 268 -2.71 11.96 24.10
C ILE A 268 -3.98 12.72 24.47
N THR A 269 -4.38 13.74 23.71
CA THR A 269 -5.70 14.38 23.86
C THR A 269 -6.55 14.10 22.65
N CYS A 270 -7.77 13.67 22.91
CA CYS A 270 -8.81 13.43 21.92
C CYS A 270 -9.92 14.43 22.18
N ASP A 271 -10.09 15.40 21.29
CA ASP A 271 -11.01 16.52 21.51
C ASP A 271 -12.16 16.51 20.51
N GLY A 272 -13.26 15.82 20.84
CA GLY A 272 -14.40 15.65 19.93
C GLY A 272 -14.05 14.96 18.60
N CYS A 273 -12.96 14.19 18.59
CA CYS A 273 -12.54 13.39 17.45
C CYS A 273 -13.22 12.00 17.47
N SER A 274 -12.95 11.20 16.43
CA SER A 274 -13.34 9.79 16.39
C SER A 274 -12.09 8.91 16.39
N ILE A 275 -12.04 7.91 17.27
CA ILE A 275 -11.04 6.84 17.22
C ILE A 275 -11.73 5.58 16.70
N LEU A 276 -11.22 5.08 15.57
CA LEU A 276 -11.64 3.83 14.96
C LEU A 276 -10.52 2.82 15.13
N ALA A 277 -10.82 1.61 15.61
CA ALA A 277 -9.84 0.52 15.63
C ALA A 277 -10.39 -0.70 14.89
N THR A 278 -9.51 -1.42 14.21
CA THR A 278 -9.84 -2.73 13.64
C THR A 278 -10.23 -3.74 14.72
N ASN A 279 -10.53 -4.97 14.31
CA ASN A 279 -11.02 -5.98 15.24
C ASN A 279 -9.96 -6.59 16.19
N THR A 280 -8.71 -6.16 16.08
CA THR A 280 -7.71 -6.44 17.12
C THR A 280 -7.77 -5.42 18.24
N GLY A 281 -8.51 -4.34 18.05
CA GLY A 281 -8.59 -3.25 19.00
C GLY A 281 -7.33 -2.40 18.96
N MET A 282 -7.28 -1.43 19.86
CA MET A 282 -6.12 -0.57 20.05
C MET A 282 -5.71 -0.62 21.52
N LYS A 283 -4.42 -0.81 21.77
CA LYS A 283 -3.83 -0.88 23.10
C LYS A 283 -2.81 0.24 23.25
N ILE A 284 -3.09 1.14 24.18
CA ILE A 284 -2.15 2.14 24.68
C ILE A 284 -1.69 1.69 26.06
N VAL A 285 -0.38 1.72 26.28
CA VAL A 285 0.24 1.38 27.57
C VAL A 285 1.15 2.53 27.95
N ASP A 286 1.13 2.87 29.23
CA ASP A 286 1.83 4.00 29.84
C ASP A 286 1.25 5.35 29.35
N GLY A 287 1.68 6.44 29.98
CA GLY A 287 1.22 7.79 29.64
C GLY A 287 -0.18 8.16 30.14
N THR A 288 -0.67 9.29 29.64
CA THR A 288 -1.97 9.87 29.99
C THR A 288 -2.80 10.09 28.73
N ILE A 289 -4.06 9.64 28.72
CA ILE A 289 -5.02 9.97 27.66
C ILE A 289 -6.13 10.87 28.22
N ILE A 290 -6.48 11.90 27.46
CA ILE A 290 -7.45 12.92 27.84
C ILE A 290 -8.56 12.92 26.79
N PHE A 291 -9.80 12.71 27.20
CA PHE A 291 -10.98 12.80 26.33
C PHE A 291 -11.71 14.11 26.57
N LYS A 292 -12.09 14.82 25.51
CA LYS A 292 -12.88 16.06 25.56
C LYS A 292 -14.00 16.03 24.51
N ASN A 293 -15.00 16.90 24.71
CA ASN A 293 -16.03 17.28 23.73
C ASN A 293 -16.68 16.11 22.95
N ASN A 294 -17.15 15.07 23.65
CA ASN A 294 -17.85 13.91 23.06
C ASN A 294 -17.03 13.11 22.04
N THR A 295 -15.78 12.79 22.37
CA THR A 295 -14.96 11.85 21.58
C THR A 295 -15.69 10.52 21.38
N LYS A 296 -15.65 10.01 20.14
CA LYS A 296 -16.27 8.73 19.75
C LYS A 296 -15.21 7.64 19.71
N LEU A 297 -15.52 6.49 20.30
CA LEU A 297 -14.67 5.30 20.23
C LEU A 297 -15.47 4.18 19.56
N ASN A 298 -14.94 3.64 18.47
CA ASN A 298 -15.50 2.51 17.76
C ASN A 298 -14.39 1.50 17.49
N SER A 299 -14.67 0.22 17.73
CA SER A 299 -13.74 -0.85 17.38
C SER A 299 -14.49 -2.10 16.93
N LEU A 300 -13.97 -2.76 15.90
CA LEU A 300 -14.51 -4.04 15.44
C LEU A 300 -14.09 -5.23 16.30
N ALA A 301 -13.47 -5.02 17.47
CA ALA A 301 -12.79 -6.08 18.21
C ALA A 301 -13.71 -6.88 19.11
N GLY A 302 -13.59 -8.22 19.09
CA GLY A 302 -14.55 -9.11 19.77
C GLY A 302 -15.96 -9.11 19.16
N ILE A 303 -16.14 -8.51 17.97
CA ILE A 303 -17.37 -8.61 17.18
C ILE A 303 -17.09 -9.39 15.90
N HIS A 304 -17.97 -10.33 15.60
CA HIS A 304 -17.85 -11.18 14.43
C HIS A 304 -18.83 -10.73 13.36
N PRO A 305 -18.52 -10.94 12.07
CA PRO A 305 -19.50 -10.75 11.00
C PRO A 305 -20.78 -11.55 11.33
N ALA A 306 -21.92 -10.85 11.46
CA ALA A 306 -23.18 -11.43 11.91
C ALA A 306 -24.23 -11.47 10.81
N ALA A 307 -24.21 -10.49 9.89
CA ALA A 307 -25.07 -10.45 8.73
C ALA A 307 -24.42 -9.62 7.61
N THR A 308 -25.00 -9.72 6.42
CA THR A 308 -24.75 -8.78 5.32
C THR A 308 -26.05 -8.19 4.83
N THR A 309 -25.99 -6.95 4.37
CA THR A 309 -27.08 -6.30 3.62
C THR A 309 -26.55 -5.85 2.27
N LEU A 310 -27.32 -6.09 1.22
CA LEU A 310 -27.02 -5.48 -0.08
C LEU A 310 -27.01 -3.96 0.09
N ASP A 311 -25.89 -3.34 -0.28
CA ASP A 311 -25.70 -1.90 -0.19
C ASP A 311 -25.95 -1.27 -1.56
N LEU A 312 -25.07 -1.54 -2.52
CA LEU A 312 -25.18 -1.03 -3.89
C LEU A 312 -25.03 -2.14 -4.93
N SER A 313 -25.55 -1.90 -6.13
CA SER A 313 -25.43 -2.84 -7.24
C SER A 313 -25.36 -2.12 -8.59
N VAL A 314 -24.63 -2.70 -9.53
CA VAL A 314 -24.50 -2.18 -10.90
C VAL A 314 -24.44 -3.33 -11.91
N ASN A 315 -24.91 -3.05 -13.13
CA ASN A 315 -24.62 -3.90 -14.28
C ASN A 315 -23.37 -3.37 -14.99
N THR A 316 -22.31 -4.18 -14.98
CA THR A 316 -21.03 -3.83 -15.58
C THR A 316 -21.06 -3.78 -17.11
N GLY A 317 -22.09 -4.34 -17.74
CA GLY A 317 -22.18 -4.49 -19.19
C GLY A 317 -21.25 -5.56 -19.77
N LEU A 318 -20.52 -6.31 -18.94
CA LEU A 318 -19.74 -7.47 -19.37
C LEU A 318 -20.65 -8.69 -19.55
N SER A 319 -20.39 -9.50 -20.58
CA SER A 319 -21.14 -10.74 -20.82
C SER A 319 -20.75 -11.85 -19.84
N TYR A 320 -19.49 -11.85 -19.40
CA TYR A 320 -18.99 -12.69 -18.32
C TYR A 320 -17.99 -11.88 -17.52
N ILE A 321 -18.16 -11.78 -16.20
CA ILE A 321 -17.11 -11.27 -15.32
C ILE A 321 -16.15 -12.42 -15.04
N ARG A 322 -14.85 -12.17 -15.12
CA ARG A 322 -13.79 -13.15 -14.85
C ARG A 322 -12.90 -12.77 -13.68
N ALA A 323 -12.79 -11.49 -13.39
CA ALA A 323 -12.05 -11.00 -12.24
C ALA A 323 -12.54 -9.61 -11.84
N MET A 324 -12.36 -9.29 -10.57
CA MET A 324 -12.65 -7.98 -10.01
C MET A 324 -11.63 -7.62 -8.94
N SER A 325 -11.47 -6.32 -8.69
CA SER A 325 -10.56 -5.82 -7.66
C SER A 325 -11.04 -4.48 -7.10
N PHE A 326 -11.13 -4.35 -5.78
CA PHE A 326 -11.25 -3.06 -5.07
C PHE A 326 -9.97 -2.26 -5.17
N SER A 327 -10.09 -0.94 -5.34
CA SER A 327 -8.96 -0.04 -5.11
C SER A 327 -8.60 -0.03 -3.61
N PRO A 328 -7.33 0.27 -3.26
CA PRO A 328 -6.89 0.28 -1.86
C PRO A 328 -7.63 1.28 -0.96
N ASN A 329 -8.24 2.32 -1.54
CA ASN A 329 -9.06 3.29 -0.82
C ASN A 329 -10.56 2.95 -0.84
N GLU A 330 -10.95 1.81 -1.43
CA GLU A 330 -12.34 1.34 -1.59
C GLU A 330 -13.29 2.25 -2.38
N GLN A 331 -12.79 3.35 -2.94
CA GLN A 331 -13.64 4.26 -3.72
C GLN A 331 -13.89 3.76 -5.15
N TYR A 332 -13.13 2.76 -5.61
CA TYR A 332 -13.22 2.26 -6.97
C TYR A 332 -13.23 0.73 -7.05
N ILE A 333 -13.88 0.21 -8.09
CA ILE A 333 -13.93 -1.21 -8.42
C ILE A 333 -13.43 -1.36 -9.86
N ALA A 334 -12.39 -2.16 -10.06
CA ALA A 334 -11.97 -2.61 -11.38
C ALA A 334 -12.61 -3.98 -11.68
N VAL A 335 -13.16 -4.14 -12.87
CA VAL A 335 -13.75 -5.40 -13.34
C VAL A 335 -13.19 -5.76 -14.70
N ALA A 336 -12.99 -7.06 -14.93
CA ALA A 336 -12.49 -7.61 -16.18
C ALA A 336 -13.29 -8.84 -16.61
N GLY A 337 -13.39 -9.05 -17.92
CA GLY A 337 -14.12 -10.19 -18.45
C GLY A 337 -14.31 -10.20 -19.95
N ASP A 338 -15.47 -10.67 -20.40
CA ASP A 338 -15.80 -10.85 -21.81
C ASP A 338 -16.68 -9.69 -22.30
N HIS A 339 -16.16 -8.91 -23.26
CA HIS A 339 -16.93 -7.90 -23.98
C HIS A 339 -16.23 -7.54 -25.30
N ALA A 340 -17.00 -7.26 -26.35
CA ALA A 340 -16.47 -7.02 -27.68
C ALA A 340 -15.64 -5.72 -27.78
N SER A 341 -15.93 -4.70 -26.97
CA SER A 341 -15.31 -3.36 -27.10
C SER A 341 -14.76 -2.75 -25.80
N SER A 342 -14.96 -3.39 -24.65
CA SER A 342 -14.54 -2.86 -23.34
C SER A 342 -14.56 -3.95 -22.27
N ASN A 343 -13.48 -4.72 -22.23
CA ASN A 343 -13.32 -5.90 -21.39
C ASN A 343 -12.57 -5.60 -20.07
N VAL A 344 -12.20 -4.34 -19.83
CA VAL A 344 -11.77 -3.80 -18.54
C VAL A 344 -12.57 -2.52 -18.26
N ARG A 345 -13.13 -2.41 -17.06
CA ARG A 345 -13.92 -1.24 -16.63
C ARG A 345 -13.61 -0.87 -15.19
N VAL A 346 -13.67 0.42 -14.86
CA VAL A 346 -13.53 0.94 -13.50
C VAL A 346 -14.79 1.71 -13.15
N PHE A 347 -15.32 1.42 -11.97
CA PHE A 347 -16.48 2.06 -11.39
C PHE A 347 -16.08 2.83 -10.13
N LYS A 348 -16.67 4.01 -9.92
CA LYS A 348 -16.59 4.76 -8.68
C LYS A 348 -17.78 4.42 -7.80
N ILE A 349 -17.53 4.19 -6.52
CA ILE A 349 -18.55 4.00 -5.50
C ILE A 349 -18.88 5.37 -4.91
N ASN A 350 -20.11 5.81 -5.13
CA ASN A 350 -20.67 7.02 -4.54
C ASN A 350 -21.63 6.63 -3.40
N THR A 351 -22.12 7.60 -2.66
CA THR A 351 -23.02 7.38 -1.52
C THR A 351 -24.29 6.59 -1.87
N SER A 352 -24.78 6.70 -3.10
CA SER A 352 -26.04 6.07 -3.53
C SER A 352 -25.97 5.38 -4.90
N SER A 353 -24.81 5.36 -5.55
CA SER A 353 -24.64 4.80 -6.90
C SER A 353 -23.25 4.21 -7.10
N ILE A 354 -23.14 3.31 -8.08
CA ILE A 354 -21.85 2.83 -8.61
C ILE A 354 -21.81 3.23 -10.08
N ASP A 355 -20.91 4.15 -10.43
CA ASP A 355 -20.87 4.79 -11.75
C ASP A 355 -19.60 4.43 -12.50
N GLN A 356 -19.71 4.03 -13.77
CA GLN A 356 -18.53 3.74 -14.58
C GLN A 356 -17.75 5.03 -14.85
N VAL A 357 -16.48 5.07 -14.46
CA VAL A 357 -15.59 6.22 -14.66
C VAL A 357 -14.55 5.97 -15.72
N ALA A 358 -14.10 4.73 -15.94
CA ALA A 358 -13.10 4.41 -16.96
C ALA A 358 -13.33 3.05 -17.62
N SER A 359 -12.73 2.85 -18.80
CA SER A 359 -12.71 1.56 -19.48
C SER A 359 -11.49 1.42 -20.40
N ALA A 360 -11.10 0.17 -20.68
CA ALA A 360 -10.06 -0.17 -21.65
C ALA A 360 -10.43 -1.46 -22.41
N HIS A 361 -9.78 -1.67 -23.56
CA HIS A 361 -9.97 -2.84 -24.40
C HIS A 361 -8.66 -3.59 -24.67
N LEU A 362 -8.63 -4.88 -24.32
CA LEU A 362 -7.46 -5.77 -24.40
C LEU A 362 -7.58 -6.88 -25.46
N LEU A 363 -8.35 -6.63 -26.54
CA LEU A 363 -8.55 -7.50 -27.72
C LEU A 363 -9.31 -8.81 -27.48
N ASN A 364 -8.95 -9.60 -26.47
CA ASN A 364 -9.57 -10.89 -26.14
C ASN A 364 -9.99 -10.96 -24.67
N ARG A 365 -10.56 -12.09 -24.23
CA ARG A 365 -11.01 -12.34 -22.85
C ARG A 365 -9.94 -11.94 -21.83
N VAL A 366 -10.34 -11.18 -20.82
CA VAL A 366 -9.44 -10.74 -19.74
C VAL A 366 -9.74 -11.59 -18.51
N ASN A 367 -8.80 -12.45 -18.11
CA ASN A 367 -9.05 -13.47 -17.08
C ASN A 367 -8.70 -13.01 -15.66
N CYS A 368 -7.82 -12.02 -15.53
CA CYS A 368 -7.36 -11.53 -14.24
C CYS A 368 -7.17 -10.02 -14.28
N ILE A 369 -7.48 -9.37 -13.15
CA ILE A 369 -7.29 -7.95 -12.90
C ILE A 369 -6.93 -7.72 -11.43
N THR A 370 -6.07 -6.76 -11.15
CA THR A 370 -5.69 -6.40 -9.77
C THR A 370 -5.26 -4.94 -9.69
N TRP A 371 -5.65 -4.26 -8.62
CA TRP A 371 -5.08 -2.96 -8.26
C TRP A 371 -3.70 -3.14 -7.63
N SER A 372 -2.79 -2.21 -7.94
CA SER A 372 -1.58 -2.03 -7.15
C SER A 372 -1.93 -1.57 -5.73
N PRO A 373 -1.23 -2.02 -4.69
CA PRO A 373 -1.41 -1.52 -3.32
C PRO A 373 -1.28 0.00 -3.16
N CYS A 374 -0.51 0.67 -4.02
CA CYS A 374 -0.41 2.13 -4.05
C CYS A 374 -1.58 2.84 -4.75
N GLY A 375 -2.63 2.13 -5.20
CA GLY A 375 -3.85 2.71 -5.79
C GLY A 375 -3.73 3.35 -7.17
N LYS A 376 -2.50 3.58 -7.66
CA LYS A 376 -2.21 4.22 -8.96
C LYS A 376 -2.46 3.33 -10.17
N TYR A 377 -2.18 2.04 -10.04
CA TYR A 377 -2.07 1.16 -11.19
C TYR A 377 -3.08 0.03 -11.16
N VAL A 378 -3.51 -0.38 -12.35
CA VAL A 378 -4.35 -1.56 -12.57
C VAL A 378 -3.60 -2.48 -13.52
N ALA A 379 -3.31 -3.70 -13.06
CA ALA A 379 -2.75 -4.74 -13.92
C ALA A 379 -3.86 -5.68 -14.39
N ALA A 380 -3.82 -6.07 -15.67
CA ALA A 380 -4.77 -6.99 -16.27
C ALA A 380 -4.09 -7.86 -17.35
N ALA A 381 -4.59 -9.07 -17.60
CA ALA A 381 -4.09 -9.89 -18.70
C ALA A 381 -5.17 -10.57 -19.52
N ASN A 382 -4.94 -10.57 -20.84
CA ASN A 382 -5.78 -11.22 -21.82
C ASN A 382 -5.32 -12.64 -22.15
N GLN A 383 -6.23 -13.44 -22.70
CA GLN A 383 -5.93 -14.73 -23.30
C GLN A 383 -5.38 -14.58 -24.73
N ALA A 384 -4.48 -15.47 -25.14
CA ALA A 384 -4.10 -15.61 -26.53
C ALA A 384 -5.27 -16.14 -27.40
N SER A 385 -5.19 -15.90 -28.70
CA SER A 385 -6.06 -16.49 -29.73
C SER A 385 -5.25 -16.64 -31.02
N TYR A 386 -4.92 -17.87 -31.40
CA TYR A 386 -4.24 -18.15 -32.66
C TYR A 386 -5.07 -17.70 -33.86
N ALA A 387 -6.38 -17.99 -33.84
CA ALA A 387 -7.31 -17.62 -34.90
C ALA A 387 -7.38 -16.11 -35.16
N SER A 388 -7.08 -15.30 -34.15
CA SER A 388 -7.09 -13.83 -34.24
C SER A 388 -5.70 -13.21 -34.23
N GLY A 389 -4.62 -14.01 -34.19
CA GLY A 389 -3.24 -13.52 -34.08
C GLY A 389 -2.95 -12.75 -32.79
N ILE A 390 -3.67 -13.05 -31.70
CA ILE A 390 -3.57 -12.35 -30.42
C ILE A 390 -2.66 -13.13 -29.49
N ASN A 391 -1.63 -12.48 -28.96
CA ASN A 391 -0.83 -13.02 -27.86
C ASN A 391 -1.51 -12.76 -26.51
N ALA A 392 -1.27 -13.63 -25.54
CA ALA A 392 -1.53 -13.33 -24.15
C ALA A 392 -0.50 -12.30 -23.67
N LYS A 393 -0.97 -11.24 -23.00
CA LYS A 393 -0.14 -10.13 -22.53
C LYS A 393 -0.56 -9.71 -21.12
N LEU A 394 0.41 -9.28 -20.33
CA LEU A 394 0.20 -8.51 -19.12
C LEU A 394 0.22 -7.02 -19.49
N TYR A 395 -0.81 -6.28 -19.08
CA TYR A 395 -0.92 -4.84 -19.23
C TYR A 395 -0.89 -4.18 -17.86
N ILE A 396 -0.22 -3.04 -17.76
CA ILE A 396 -0.32 -2.14 -16.61
C ILE A 396 -0.86 -0.80 -17.09
N PHE A 397 -1.91 -0.36 -16.41
CA PHE A 397 -2.53 0.94 -16.62
C PHE A 397 -2.27 1.84 -15.43
N TYR A 398 -2.03 3.12 -15.69
CA TYR A 398 -2.17 4.19 -14.70
C TYR A 398 -3.63 4.64 -14.69
N PHE A 399 -4.21 4.70 -13.51
CA PHE A 399 -5.54 5.27 -13.29
C PHE A 399 -5.36 6.67 -12.72
N ASN A 400 -6.08 7.64 -13.26
CA ASN A 400 -6.05 9.04 -12.80
C ASN A 400 -7.36 9.50 -12.13
N GLY A 401 -8.21 8.56 -11.68
CA GLY A 401 -9.52 8.86 -11.11
C GLY A 401 -10.68 8.85 -12.14
N SER A 402 -10.36 9.02 -13.43
CA SER A 402 -11.38 9.11 -14.50
C SER A 402 -11.01 8.40 -15.80
N SER A 403 -9.81 7.85 -15.93
CA SER A 403 -9.38 7.16 -17.15
C SER A 403 -8.29 6.13 -16.84
N LEU A 404 -8.19 5.12 -17.71
CA LEU A 404 -7.10 4.14 -17.71
C LEU A 404 -6.14 4.48 -18.84
N GLN A 405 -4.90 4.82 -18.50
CA GLN A 405 -3.83 5.10 -19.45
C GLN A 405 -2.85 3.94 -19.46
N LYS A 406 -2.62 3.32 -20.63
CA LYS A 406 -1.67 2.21 -20.71
C LYS A 406 -0.26 2.73 -20.44
N VAL A 407 0.39 2.19 -19.42
CA VAL A 407 1.77 2.49 -19.03
C VAL A 407 2.71 1.57 -19.80
N THR A 408 2.50 0.26 -19.68
CA THR A 408 3.34 -0.75 -20.33
C THR A 408 2.54 -2.03 -20.59
N ASP A 409 3.02 -2.84 -21.52
CA ASP A 409 2.57 -4.22 -21.70
C ASP A 409 3.75 -5.15 -21.99
N VAL A 410 3.58 -6.42 -21.67
CA VAL A 410 4.59 -7.45 -21.90
C VAL A 410 3.93 -8.74 -22.39
N ASP A 411 4.50 -9.33 -23.43
CA ASP A 411 4.05 -10.62 -23.96
C ASP A 411 4.27 -11.75 -22.93
N TRP A 412 3.23 -12.55 -22.72
CA TRP A 412 3.26 -13.73 -21.85
C TRP A 412 3.44 -15.02 -22.64
N GLY A 413 2.69 -15.17 -23.73
CA GLY A 413 2.77 -16.36 -24.57
C GLY A 413 1.73 -16.42 -25.68
N THR A 414 1.82 -17.49 -26.46
CA THR A 414 0.94 -17.78 -27.61
C THR A 414 0.31 -19.15 -27.47
N GLU A 415 -0.82 -19.37 -28.14
CA GLU A 415 -1.37 -20.71 -28.24
C GLU A 415 -0.43 -21.60 -29.06
N LYS A 416 -0.22 -22.84 -28.60
CA LYS A 416 0.51 -23.84 -29.36
C LYS A 416 -0.47 -24.50 -30.32
N VAL A 417 -0.15 -24.52 -31.61
CA VAL A 417 -0.95 -25.19 -32.64
C VAL A 417 -0.19 -26.33 -33.31
N ASP A 418 -0.92 -27.25 -33.94
CA ASP A 418 -0.33 -28.21 -34.88
C ASP A 418 -0.12 -27.59 -36.27
N GLY A 419 0.37 -28.39 -37.22
CA GLY A 419 0.59 -27.97 -38.61
C GLY A 419 -0.68 -27.60 -39.38
N GLU A 420 -1.86 -27.90 -38.84
CA GLU A 420 -3.17 -27.59 -39.41
C GLU A 420 -3.86 -26.40 -38.71
N GLY A 421 -3.21 -25.81 -37.69
CA GLY A 421 -3.73 -24.66 -36.95
C GLY A 421 -4.70 -25.02 -35.81
N LEU A 422 -4.82 -26.30 -35.44
CA LEU A 422 -5.60 -26.72 -34.28
C LEU A 422 -4.85 -26.40 -32.99
N VAL A 423 -5.51 -25.74 -32.03
CA VAL A 423 -4.93 -25.38 -30.73
C VAL A 423 -4.67 -26.64 -29.90
N LEU A 424 -3.39 -26.98 -29.76
CA LEU A 424 -2.88 -28.07 -28.93
C LEU A 424 -2.76 -27.67 -27.47
N ILE A 425 -2.38 -26.42 -27.17
CA ILE A 425 -2.28 -25.89 -25.80
C ILE A 425 -2.73 -24.43 -25.81
N ALA A 426 -3.77 -24.13 -25.04
CA ALA A 426 -4.22 -22.75 -24.81
C ALA A 426 -3.20 -21.95 -24.00
N CYS A 427 -3.12 -20.64 -24.24
CA CYS A 427 -2.28 -19.74 -23.44
C CYS A 427 -3.17 -18.77 -22.65
N ILE A 428 -3.26 -19.00 -21.34
CA ILE A 428 -4.22 -18.36 -20.45
C ILE A 428 -3.53 -17.94 -19.15
N PRO A 429 -3.31 -16.63 -18.95
CA PRO A 429 -3.00 -16.07 -17.64
C PRO A 429 -4.20 -16.26 -16.70
N PHE A 430 -3.99 -16.87 -15.53
CA PHE A 430 -5.05 -17.10 -14.54
C PHE A 430 -4.99 -16.11 -13.38
N ALA A 431 -3.80 -15.70 -12.96
CA ALA A 431 -3.64 -14.81 -11.83
C ALA A 431 -2.53 -13.76 -12.05
N ILE A 432 -2.77 -12.56 -11.52
CA ILE A 432 -1.80 -11.48 -11.39
C ILE A 432 -1.92 -10.91 -9.99
N ARG A 433 -0.77 -10.63 -9.35
CA ARG A 433 -0.69 -9.95 -8.07
C ARG A 433 0.50 -8.99 -8.05
N PHE A 434 0.24 -7.75 -7.66
CA PHE A 434 1.32 -6.88 -7.20
C PHE A 434 1.87 -7.39 -5.87
N SER A 435 3.16 -7.21 -5.62
CA SER A 435 3.73 -7.30 -4.28
C SER A 435 3.14 -6.20 -3.39
N PRO A 436 3.13 -6.38 -2.05
CA PRO A 436 2.55 -5.40 -1.12
C PRO A 436 3.12 -3.97 -1.24
N ASP A 437 4.38 -3.85 -1.66
CA ASP A 437 5.07 -2.59 -1.89
C ASP A 437 4.84 -2.00 -3.30
N SER A 438 4.04 -2.65 -4.16
CA SER A 438 3.82 -2.30 -5.58
C SER A 438 5.05 -2.34 -6.50
N HIS A 439 6.21 -2.80 -6.05
CA HIS A 439 7.45 -2.81 -6.85
C HIS A 439 7.60 -4.05 -7.73
N TYR A 440 6.80 -5.08 -7.52
CA TYR A 440 6.83 -6.31 -8.30
C TYR A 440 5.44 -6.73 -8.74
N VAL A 441 5.38 -7.40 -9.89
CA VAL A 441 4.16 -8.01 -10.43
C VAL A 441 4.44 -9.48 -10.71
N ALA A 442 3.75 -10.36 -9.98
CA ALA A 442 3.72 -11.78 -10.26
C ALA A 442 2.53 -12.11 -11.17
N ILE A 443 2.76 -12.97 -12.15
CA ILE A 443 1.74 -13.51 -13.04
C ILE A 443 1.93 -15.02 -13.19
N ALA A 444 0.82 -15.75 -13.19
CA ALA A 444 0.81 -17.19 -13.38
C ALA A 444 -0.30 -17.64 -14.34
N GLY A 445 -0.01 -18.67 -15.14
CA GLY A 445 -0.97 -19.18 -16.12
C GLY A 445 -0.53 -20.41 -16.89
N LEU A 446 -1.42 -20.92 -17.74
CA LEU A 446 -1.14 -22.00 -18.68
C LEU A 446 -0.49 -21.43 -19.95
N GLY A 447 0.47 -22.18 -20.52
CA GLY A 447 0.94 -21.94 -21.88
C GLY A 447 1.92 -20.76 -22.04
N ALA A 448 2.62 -20.38 -20.97
CA ALA A 448 3.75 -19.45 -21.08
C ALA A 448 4.75 -19.95 -22.14
N THR A 449 5.19 -19.06 -23.02
CA THR A 449 6.03 -19.42 -24.18
C THR A 449 7.45 -18.91 -23.99
N GLU A 450 8.42 -19.66 -24.51
CA GLU A 450 9.83 -19.25 -24.51
C GLU A 450 10.05 -17.98 -25.34
N ASN A 451 11.05 -17.20 -24.96
CA ASN A 451 11.41 -15.92 -25.58
C ASN A 451 10.30 -14.86 -25.55
N MET A 452 9.33 -15.00 -24.64
CA MET A 452 8.27 -14.02 -24.41
C MET A 452 8.46 -13.34 -23.06
N GLY A 453 8.21 -12.04 -23.01
CA GLY A 453 8.29 -11.26 -21.77
C GLY A 453 9.67 -11.20 -21.14
N GLY A 454 10.73 -11.30 -21.94
CA GLY A 454 12.10 -11.25 -21.46
C GLY A 454 12.57 -12.53 -20.74
N PHE A 455 11.82 -13.62 -20.83
CA PHE A 455 12.21 -14.95 -20.36
C PHE A 455 12.44 -15.88 -21.54
N ASP A 456 13.53 -16.66 -21.50
CA ASP A 456 13.94 -17.64 -22.51
C ASP A 456 13.39 -19.05 -22.23
N ASN A 457 12.44 -19.16 -21.31
CA ASN A 457 11.90 -20.41 -20.81
C ASN A 457 10.35 -20.43 -20.85
N ARG A 458 9.76 -21.58 -20.49
CA ARG A 458 8.30 -21.79 -20.50
C ARG A 458 7.71 -21.83 -19.09
N ASP A 459 8.39 -21.20 -18.15
CA ASP A 459 7.98 -21.21 -16.75
C ASP A 459 6.64 -20.51 -16.59
N GLN A 460 5.71 -21.20 -15.93
CA GLN A 460 4.32 -20.76 -15.77
C GLN A 460 4.16 -19.66 -14.71
N ILE A 461 5.19 -19.41 -13.90
CA ILE A 461 5.20 -18.38 -12.86
C ILE A 461 6.30 -17.41 -13.22
N ARG A 462 5.98 -16.12 -13.39
CA ARG A 462 6.98 -15.10 -13.68
C ARG A 462 6.75 -13.87 -12.82
N VAL A 463 7.84 -13.26 -12.39
CA VAL A 463 7.87 -12.05 -11.58
C VAL A 463 8.63 -10.98 -12.35
N TYR A 464 8.01 -9.81 -12.44
CA TYR A 464 8.58 -8.62 -13.02
C TYR A 464 8.80 -7.56 -11.94
N ALA A 465 9.87 -6.79 -12.03
CA ALA A 465 10.00 -5.53 -11.30
C ALA A 465 9.24 -4.45 -12.07
N PHE A 466 8.59 -3.55 -11.34
CA PHE A 466 7.80 -2.45 -11.86
C PHE A 466 8.25 -1.15 -11.18
N ASP A 467 8.70 -0.19 -11.99
CA ASP A 467 9.25 1.09 -11.53
C ASP A 467 8.24 2.26 -11.63
N GLY A 468 6.98 1.96 -11.94
CA GLY A 468 5.94 2.94 -12.21
C GLY A 468 5.76 3.30 -13.68
N ASN A 469 6.73 2.97 -14.55
CA ASN A 469 6.72 3.28 -15.98
C ASN A 469 6.90 2.04 -16.87
N SER A 470 7.62 1.03 -16.39
CA SER A 470 8.00 -0.14 -17.18
C SER A 470 8.06 -1.40 -16.32
N VAL A 471 7.97 -2.56 -16.97
CA VAL A 471 8.18 -3.86 -16.33
C VAL A 471 9.47 -4.49 -16.84
N THR A 472 10.26 -5.05 -15.94
CA THR A 472 11.50 -5.77 -16.27
C THR A 472 11.48 -7.19 -15.68
N PRO A 473 11.93 -8.22 -16.43
CA PRO A 473 11.92 -9.60 -15.95
C PRO A 473 12.88 -9.76 -14.77
N VAL A 474 12.43 -10.42 -13.70
CA VAL A 474 13.26 -10.67 -12.49
C VAL A 474 13.55 -12.16 -12.34
N THR A 475 12.50 -12.97 -12.20
CA THR A 475 12.65 -14.42 -11.97
C THR A 475 11.43 -15.17 -12.45
N SER A 476 11.61 -16.47 -12.70
CA SER A 476 10.53 -17.37 -13.11
C SER A 476 10.71 -18.75 -12.48
N ARG A 477 9.62 -19.50 -12.36
CA ARG A 477 9.62 -20.90 -11.88
C ARG A 477 8.61 -21.76 -12.63
N PRO A 478 8.95 -23.03 -12.92
CA PRO A 478 8.01 -23.96 -13.50
C PRO A 478 7.07 -24.52 -12.42
N TYR A 479 5.80 -24.68 -12.77
CA TYR A 479 4.81 -25.41 -11.98
C TYR A 479 4.63 -26.86 -12.46
N GLY A 480 4.76 -27.05 -13.77
CA GLY A 480 4.85 -28.35 -14.41
C GLY A 480 5.65 -28.25 -15.71
N ASN A 481 5.82 -29.38 -16.38
CA ASN A 481 6.48 -29.45 -17.67
C ASN A 481 5.61 -28.88 -18.79
N SER A 482 6.24 -28.46 -19.88
CA SER A 482 5.54 -27.83 -21.01
C SER A 482 4.53 -28.72 -21.75
N THR A 483 4.40 -29.99 -21.36
CA THR A 483 3.48 -30.99 -21.93
C THR A 483 2.34 -31.39 -20.99
N THR A 484 2.38 -31.03 -19.70
CA THR A 484 1.52 -31.64 -18.68
C THR A 484 0.24 -30.87 -18.35
N TRP A 485 -0.13 -29.87 -19.17
CA TRP A 485 -1.32 -29.05 -18.95
C TRP A 485 -1.39 -28.49 -17.52
N ALA A 486 -0.23 -28.24 -16.91
CA ALA A 486 -0.12 -27.70 -15.56
C ALA A 486 -0.75 -26.30 -15.53
N ARG A 487 -1.70 -26.11 -14.61
CA ARG A 487 -2.50 -24.88 -14.49
C ARG A 487 -2.32 -24.30 -13.09
N PRO A 488 -1.37 -23.37 -12.89
CA PRO A 488 -1.38 -22.56 -11.68
C PRO A 488 -2.56 -21.58 -11.77
N TYR A 489 -3.58 -21.78 -10.93
CA TYR A 489 -4.81 -21.01 -10.98
C TYR A 489 -4.72 -19.70 -10.21
N ASP A 490 -3.96 -19.67 -9.11
CA ASP A 490 -3.92 -18.49 -8.24
C ASP A 490 -2.56 -18.27 -7.58
N LEU A 491 -2.34 -17.01 -7.18
CA LEU A 491 -1.16 -16.47 -6.53
C LEU A 491 -1.55 -15.63 -5.31
N SER A 492 -0.73 -15.71 -4.26
CA SER A 492 -0.84 -14.82 -3.11
C SER A 492 0.55 -14.48 -2.57
N TRP A 493 0.85 -13.18 -2.49
CA TRP A 493 2.01 -12.69 -1.74
C TRP A 493 1.71 -12.72 -0.24
N SER A 494 2.70 -13.04 0.57
CA SER A 494 2.65 -12.69 2.00
C SER A 494 2.64 -11.17 2.14
N ASN A 495 2.01 -10.66 3.20
CA ASN A 495 1.87 -9.22 3.46
C ASN A 495 3.22 -8.51 3.65
N ASP A 496 4.28 -9.24 3.98
CA ASP A 496 5.65 -8.70 4.07
C ASP A 496 6.41 -8.77 2.73
N GLY A 497 5.79 -9.27 1.66
CA GLY A 497 6.38 -9.40 0.32
C GLY A 497 7.43 -10.50 0.17
N LYS A 498 7.72 -11.27 1.23
CA LYS A 498 8.82 -12.24 1.26
C LYS A 498 8.47 -13.60 0.71
N TYR A 499 7.19 -13.95 0.64
CA TYR A 499 6.75 -15.26 0.19
C TYR A 499 5.73 -15.14 -0.93
N LEU A 500 5.81 -16.06 -1.88
CA LEU A 500 4.84 -16.22 -2.96
C LEU A 500 4.23 -17.62 -2.88
N LEU A 501 2.94 -17.67 -2.59
CA LEU A 501 2.13 -18.87 -2.53
C LEU A 501 1.44 -19.10 -3.88
N LEU A 502 1.33 -20.36 -4.25
CA LEU A 502 0.75 -20.82 -5.50
C LEU A 502 -0.21 -21.97 -5.24
N GLY A 503 -1.36 -21.96 -5.94
CA GLY A 503 -2.30 -23.08 -6.01
C GLY A 503 -2.62 -23.42 -7.47
N GLY A 504 -2.76 -24.71 -7.79
CA GLY A 504 -3.12 -25.10 -9.14
C GLY A 504 -3.51 -26.56 -9.35
N ARG A 505 -3.38 -27.01 -10.60
CA ARG A 505 -3.73 -28.36 -11.05
C ARG A 505 -2.58 -29.00 -11.84
N LEU A 506 -2.39 -30.31 -11.63
CA LEU A 506 -1.42 -31.16 -12.32
C LEU A 506 0.04 -30.62 -12.28
N PRO A 507 0.60 -30.31 -11.09
CA PRO A 507 2.02 -29.98 -10.98
C PRO A 507 2.90 -31.21 -11.25
N ASP A 508 4.10 -30.97 -11.79
CA ASP A 508 5.17 -31.99 -11.87
C ASP A 508 6.24 -31.74 -10.81
N PRO A 509 7.07 -32.73 -10.43
CA PRO A 509 8.28 -32.58 -9.61
C PRO A 509 9.35 -31.63 -10.19
N VAL A 510 9.03 -30.33 -10.29
CA VAL A 510 9.84 -29.25 -10.85
C VAL A 510 9.82 -28.02 -9.94
N GLY A 511 10.58 -26.98 -10.30
CA GLY A 511 10.61 -25.72 -9.54
C GLY A 511 11.33 -25.84 -8.20
N GLY A 512 12.17 -26.87 -8.05
CA GLY A 512 12.84 -27.19 -6.79
C GLY A 512 12.01 -28.05 -5.82
N PHE A 513 10.82 -28.49 -6.24
CA PHE A 513 10.04 -29.50 -5.53
C PHE A 513 10.23 -30.87 -6.19
N ASN A 514 10.45 -31.90 -5.38
CA ASN A 514 10.57 -33.29 -5.83
C ASN A 514 9.22 -34.05 -5.82
N ASN A 515 8.12 -33.33 -5.64
CA ASN A 515 6.77 -33.87 -5.48
C ASN A 515 5.78 -33.14 -6.41
N SER A 516 4.59 -33.73 -6.57
CA SER A 516 3.47 -33.16 -7.32
C SER A 516 2.43 -32.50 -6.41
N HIS A 517 2.87 -31.83 -5.34
CA HIS A 517 1.95 -31.11 -4.46
C HIS A 517 1.42 -29.85 -5.14
N LYS A 518 0.10 -29.63 -5.04
CA LYS A 518 -0.64 -28.58 -5.74
C LYS A 518 -0.51 -27.20 -5.12
N ILE A 519 -0.10 -27.15 -3.85
CA ILE A 519 0.21 -25.93 -3.13
C ILE A 519 1.71 -25.85 -2.96
N ARG A 520 2.30 -24.76 -3.46
CA ARG A 520 3.74 -24.50 -3.40
C ARG A 520 4.01 -23.13 -2.85
N LEU A 521 5.00 -23.06 -1.97
CA LEU A 521 5.44 -21.84 -1.33
C LEU A 521 6.89 -21.55 -1.71
N TYR A 522 7.13 -20.35 -2.21
CA TYR A 522 8.47 -19.85 -2.51
C TYR A 522 8.82 -18.68 -1.59
N TYR A 523 10.09 -18.54 -1.26
CA TYR A 523 10.69 -17.35 -0.67
C TYR A 523 11.21 -16.46 -1.79
N PHE A 524 10.87 -15.18 -1.77
CA PHE A 524 11.31 -14.19 -2.74
C PHE A 524 12.43 -13.33 -2.14
N THR A 525 13.60 -13.39 -2.76
CA THR A 525 14.80 -12.66 -2.30
C THR A 525 14.89 -11.23 -2.84
N GLY A 526 13.89 -10.79 -3.63
CA GLY A 526 13.97 -9.61 -4.49
C GLY A 526 14.53 -9.92 -5.89
N THR A 527 15.22 -11.06 -6.06
CA THR A 527 15.83 -11.45 -7.35
C THR A 527 15.54 -12.88 -7.77
N THR A 528 15.20 -13.77 -6.83
CA THR A 528 14.96 -15.20 -7.07
C THR A 528 13.75 -15.69 -6.28
N LEU A 529 13.12 -16.76 -6.77
CA LEU A 529 12.12 -17.54 -6.03
C LEU A 529 12.75 -18.84 -5.54
N GLU A 530 12.88 -19.04 -4.24
CA GLU A 530 13.47 -20.24 -3.65
C GLU A 530 12.39 -21.17 -3.11
N PRO A 531 12.39 -22.48 -3.41
CA PRO A 531 11.38 -23.40 -2.90
C PRO A 531 11.48 -23.52 -1.37
N VAL A 532 10.35 -23.37 -0.67
CA VAL A 532 10.30 -23.42 0.79
C VAL A 532 9.55 -24.65 1.26
N SER A 533 8.29 -24.75 0.89
CA SER A 533 7.39 -25.79 1.38
C SER A 533 6.29 -26.09 0.37
N SER A 534 5.72 -27.27 0.49
CA SER A 534 4.60 -27.72 -0.35
C SER A 534 3.73 -28.67 0.44
N ILE A 535 2.44 -28.69 0.15
CA ILE A 535 1.48 -29.55 0.84
C ILE A 535 0.47 -30.11 -0.18
N ASP A 536 0.14 -31.40 -0.04
CA ASP A 536 -1.00 -31.99 -0.73
C ASP A 536 -2.19 -32.05 0.23
N LEU A 537 -3.27 -31.42 -0.17
CA LEU A 537 -4.51 -31.36 0.60
C LEU A 537 -5.63 -32.20 -0.05
N GLY A 538 -5.25 -33.07 -1.00
CA GLY A 538 -6.19 -33.87 -1.78
C GLY A 538 -6.76 -33.12 -2.99
N GLY A 539 -7.88 -33.62 -3.52
CA GLY A 539 -8.58 -33.07 -4.69
C GLY A 539 -7.80 -33.14 -6.01
N THR A 540 -8.42 -32.71 -7.10
CA THR A 540 -7.78 -32.70 -8.43
C THR A 540 -7.11 -31.38 -8.78
N SER A 541 -7.48 -30.29 -8.10
CA SER A 541 -7.04 -28.92 -8.37
C SER A 541 -6.97 -28.12 -7.07
N VAL A 542 -6.36 -26.93 -7.10
CA VAL A 542 -6.53 -25.88 -6.09
C VAL A 542 -6.83 -24.59 -6.84
N TYR A 543 -8.04 -24.05 -6.69
CA TYR A 543 -8.50 -22.93 -7.51
C TYR A 543 -8.11 -21.56 -6.96
N CYS A 544 -7.97 -21.45 -5.63
CA CYS A 544 -7.67 -20.20 -4.97
C CYS A 544 -6.85 -20.46 -3.71
N VAL A 545 -5.85 -19.61 -3.49
CA VAL A 545 -4.96 -19.65 -2.34
C VAL A 545 -4.76 -18.25 -1.80
N GLN A 546 -4.73 -18.11 -0.48
CA GLN A 546 -4.57 -16.81 0.12
C GLN A 546 -3.86 -16.84 1.46
N PHE A 547 -2.83 -16.00 1.61
CA PHE A 547 -2.33 -15.60 2.92
C PHE A 547 -3.35 -14.77 3.71
N SER A 548 -3.43 -15.05 5.01
CA SER A 548 -4.00 -14.12 5.97
C SER A 548 -3.09 -12.89 6.13
N PRO A 549 -3.65 -11.70 6.43
CA PRO A 549 -2.91 -10.47 6.70
C PRO A 549 -1.70 -10.64 7.64
N ASN A 550 -1.81 -11.43 8.72
CA ASN A 550 -0.67 -11.71 9.63
C ASN A 550 0.39 -12.67 9.09
N ASN A 551 0.23 -13.23 7.88
CA ASN A 551 1.07 -14.31 7.34
C ASN A 551 1.08 -15.60 8.17
N THR A 552 0.16 -15.78 9.12
CA THR A 552 0.13 -16.99 9.97
C THR A 552 -0.64 -18.13 9.31
N TYR A 553 -1.67 -17.80 8.53
CA TYR A 553 -2.60 -18.75 7.96
C TYR A 553 -2.68 -18.61 6.45
N ILE A 554 -3.03 -19.71 5.82
CA ILE A 554 -3.36 -19.80 4.41
C ILE A 554 -4.75 -20.40 4.31
N ILE A 555 -5.58 -19.79 3.49
CA ILE A 555 -6.92 -20.29 3.19
C ILE A 555 -6.92 -20.76 1.75
N THR A 556 -7.48 -21.94 1.52
CA THR A 556 -7.43 -22.60 0.21
C THR A 556 -8.67 -23.45 -0.03
N THR A 557 -8.92 -23.74 -1.31
CA THR A 557 -10.02 -24.61 -1.74
C THR A 557 -9.53 -25.63 -2.77
N PRO A 558 -9.49 -26.93 -2.43
CA PRO A 558 -9.22 -27.97 -3.41
C PRO A 558 -10.45 -28.14 -4.32
N GLY A 559 -10.18 -28.28 -5.62
CA GLY A 559 -11.16 -28.61 -6.64
C GLY A 559 -11.50 -30.10 -6.70
N ASP A 560 -12.65 -30.41 -7.30
CA ASP A 560 -13.35 -31.70 -7.36
C ASP A 560 -12.57 -32.93 -6.87
N VAL A 561 -13.08 -33.54 -5.80
CA VAL A 561 -12.67 -34.86 -5.29
C VAL A 561 -13.54 -35.93 -5.97
N GLY A 562 -13.50 -36.01 -7.31
CA GLY A 562 -14.27 -36.99 -8.09
C GLY A 562 -15.73 -36.61 -8.38
N THR A 563 -16.47 -37.50 -9.08
CA THR A 563 -17.87 -37.30 -9.47
C THR A 563 -18.78 -37.39 -8.24
N GLY A 564 -19.02 -36.23 -7.61
CA GLY A 564 -19.73 -36.11 -6.33
C GLY A 564 -18.86 -35.58 -5.18
N GLY A 565 -17.62 -35.14 -5.46
CA GLY A 565 -16.65 -34.73 -4.44
C GLY A 565 -16.96 -33.41 -3.74
N THR A 566 -16.73 -33.39 -2.43
CA THR A 566 -16.74 -32.19 -1.59
C THR A 566 -15.60 -31.24 -2.00
N ARG A 567 -15.75 -29.92 -1.87
CA ARG A 567 -14.71 -28.90 -2.14
C ARG A 567 -14.48 -28.05 -0.88
N PRO A 568 -13.93 -28.67 0.18
CA PRO A 568 -13.89 -28.07 1.50
C PRO A 568 -13.10 -26.75 1.49
N LEU A 569 -13.55 -25.78 2.29
CA LEU A 569 -12.67 -24.69 2.68
C LEU A 569 -11.63 -25.26 3.64
N GLN A 570 -10.35 -24.99 3.40
CA GLN A 570 -9.24 -25.52 4.19
C GLN A 570 -8.42 -24.38 4.78
N LEU A 571 -8.09 -24.52 6.07
CA LEU A 571 -7.25 -23.62 6.84
C LEU A 571 -5.89 -24.29 7.09
N VAL A 572 -4.83 -23.66 6.60
CA VAL A 572 -3.46 -24.17 6.65
C VAL A 572 -2.62 -23.21 7.50
N LYS A 573 -1.85 -23.74 8.44
CA LYS A 573 -0.85 -22.96 9.18
C LYS A 573 0.38 -22.75 8.33
N PHE A 574 0.90 -21.52 8.33
CA PHE A 574 2.27 -21.23 7.93
C PHE A 574 3.07 -20.84 9.17
N ALA A 575 3.98 -21.72 9.57
CA ALA A 575 4.87 -21.47 10.70
C ALA A 575 6.22 -22.14 10.46
N ASN A 576 7.31 -21.47 10.83
CA ASN A 576 8.68 -21.99 10.71
C ASN A 576 8.99 -22.53 9.30
N ASN A 577 8.56 -21.82 8.26
CA ASN A 577 8.73 -22.23 6.86
C ASN A 577 8.04 -23.55 6.49
N THR A 578 7.07 -24.01 7.27
CA THR A 578 6.31 -25.24 7.02
C THR A 578 4.82 -24.96 6.84
N LEU A 579 4.17 -25.82 6.07
CA LEU A 579 2.72 -25.78 5.81
C LEU A 579 2.08 -26.99 6.49
N SER A 580 1.03 -26.78 7.27
CA SER A 580 0.27 -27.85 7.92
C SER A 580 -1.23 -27.58 7.87
N LEU A 581 -2.03 -28.52 7.39
CA LEU A 581 -3.49 -28.44 7.50
C LEU A 581 -3.87 -28.41 8.98
N ILE A 582 -4.70 -27.44 9.35
CA ILE A 582 -5.22 -27.31 10.71
C ILE A 582 -6.68 -27.77 10.73
N ASP A 583 -7.50 -27.22 9.85
CA ASP A 583 -8.94 -27.45 9.85
C ASP A 583 -9.52 -27.40 8.43
N GLN A 584 -10.68 -28.03 8.24
CA GLN A 584 -11.42 -28.01 7.00
C GLN A 584 -12.92 -28.20 7.22
N THR A 585 -13.73 -27.64 6.34
CA THR A 585 -15.19 -27.81 6.38
C THR A 585 -15.62 -29.14 5.79
N ASP A 586 -16.67 -29.79 6.32
CA ASP A 586 -17.02 -31.15 5.90
C ASP A 586 -17.63 -31.29 4.49
N ASP A 587 -18.37 -30.30 3.98
CA ASP A 587 -19.22 -30.54 2.79
C ASP A 587 -19.62 -29.27 2.02
N ILE A 588 -18.63 -28.45 1.65
CA ILE A 588 -18.85 -27.21 0.89
C ILE A 588 -18.43 -27.43 -0.55
N ALA A 589 -19.22 -26.99 -1.53
CA ALA A 589 -18.77 -26.93 -2.92
C ALA A 589 -18.11 -25.57 -3.21
N CYS A 590 -17.04 -25.23 -2.49
CA CYS A 590 -16.45 -23.90 -2.61
C CYS A 590 -15.81 -23.71 -3.99
N THR A 591 -16.29 -22.69 -4.71
CA THR A 591 -15.82 -22.35 -6.06
C THR A 591 -14.80 -21.23 -6.05
N HIS A 592 -14.86 -20.36 -5.05
CA HIS A 592 -14.01 -19.18 -4.90
C HIS A 592 -13.92 -18.79 -3.43
N ILE A 593 -12.73 -18.35 -2.99
CA ILE A 593 -12.55 -17.66 -1.70
C ILE A 593 -12.15 -16.22 -1.99
N SER A 594 -12.69 -15.30 -1.22
CA SER A 594 -12.21 -13.93 -1.24
C SER A 594 -10.86 -13.82 -0.56
N ASN A 595 -10.33 -12.60 -0.57
CA ASN A 595 -9.41 -12.21 0.47
C ASN A 595 -9.90 -12.45 1.88
N CYS A 596 -8.96 -12.72 2.78
CA CYS A 596 -9.23 -12.61 4.19
C CYS A 596 -9.73 -11.19 4.46
N ALA A 597 -10.68 -11.06 5.37
CA ALA A 597 -10.99 -9.78 5.95
C ALA A 597 -9.69 -9.16 6.50
N PRO A 598 -9.56 -7.83 6.51
CA PRO A 598 -8.35 -7.12 6.93
C PRO A 598 -7.89 -7.50 8.35
N ASN A 599 -8.82 -7.96 9.16
CA ASN A 599 -8.56 -8.53 10.47
C ASN A 599 -7.70 -9.80 10.49
N GLY A 600 -7.55 -10.49 9.36
CA GLY A 600 -6.90 -11.80 9.26
C GLY A 600 -7.54 -12.91 10.10
N GLN A 601 -8.79 -12.71 10.51
CA GLN A 601 -9.58 -13.61 11.35
C GLN A 601 -10.87 -14.06 10.67
N SER A 602 -11.26 -13.46 9.55
CA SER A 602 -12.44 -13.88 8.80
C SER A 602 -12.14 -14.06 7.32
N VAL A 603 -12.89 -14.93 6.67
CA VAL A 603 -12.81 -15.15 5.22
C VAL A 603 -14.21 -15.31 4.65
N SER A 604 -14.39 -14.89 3.41
CA SER A 604 -15.62 -15.22 2.68
C SER A 604 -15.35 -16.30 1.64
N ALA A 605 -16.29 -17.21 1.52
CA ALA A 605 -16.27 -18.32 0.58
C ALA A 605 -17.58 -18.33 -0.21
N LEU A 606 -17.47 -18.50 -1.52
CA LEU A 606 -18.61 -18.71 -2.41
C LEU A 606 -18.79 -20.20 -2.69
N SER A 607 -20.02 -20.68 -2.59
CA SER A 607 -20.38 -22.09 -2.84
C SER A 607 -21.17 -22.23 -4.15
N GLY A 608 -20.80 -23.22 -4.97
CA GLY A 608 -21.40 -23.44 -6.30
C GLY A 608 -22.65 -24.32 -6.35
N THR A 609 -22.87 -25.23 -5.39
CA THR A 609 -24.05 -26.15 -5.37
C THR A 609 -25.23 -25.60 -4.56
N LEU A 610 -24.95 -24.65 -3.68
CA LEU A 610 -25.91 -23.83 -2.94
C LEU A 610 -25.37 -22.40 -3.02
N PRO A 611 -25.88 -21.54 -3.92
CA PRO A 611 -25.33 -20.20 -4.13
C PRO A 611 -25.46 -19.38 -2.85
N GLY A 612 -24.31 -19.10 -2.26
CA GLY A 612 -24.27 -18.29 -1.06
C GLY A 612 -22.87 -17.80 -0.77
N LEU A 613 -22.81 -16.56 -0.30
CA LEU A 613 -21.64 -16.01 0.34
C LEU A 613 -21.65 -16.48 1.78
N ARG A 614 -20.68 -17.31 2.14
CA ARG A 614 -20.51 -17.81 3.51
C ARG A 614 -19.34 -17.10 4.14
N ILE A 615 -19.53 -16.63 5.37
CA ILE A 615 -18.45 -16.03 6.15
C ILE A 615 -17.99 -17.01 7.22
N TYR A 616 -16.70 -17.28 7.23
CA TYR A 616 -16.03 -18.09 8.23
C TYR A 616 -15.18 -17.21 9.11
N ASP A 617 -15.19 -17.54 10.38
CA ASP A 617 -14.20 -17.11 11.35
C ASP A 617 -13.09 -18.16 11.40
N CYS A 618 -11.85 -17.71 11.46
CA CYS A 618 -10.63 -18.53 11.49
C CYS A 618 -9.87 -18.40 12.83
N THR A 619 -10.51 -17.80 13.85
CA THR A 619 -9.92 -17.68 15.20
C THR A 619 -9.76 -19.05 15.85
N ASN A 620 -8.79 -19.15 16.76
CA ASN A 620 -8.49 -20.37 17.52
C ASN A 620 -8.14 -21.60 16.66
N GLU A 621 -7.61 -21.39 15.45
CA GLU A 621 -7.20 -22.49 14.58
C GLU A 621 -8.40 -23.35 14.10
N GLU A 622 -9.60 -22.79 14.06
CA GLU A 622 -10.83 -23.46 13.61
C GLU A 622 -11.61 -22.62 12.59
N LEU A 623 -12.26 -23.27 11.63
CA LEU A 623 -13.16 -22.67 10.63
C LEU A 623 -14.61 -22.73 11.13
N THR A 624 -15.05 -21.66 11.80
CA THR A 624 -16.44 -21.54 12.26
C THR A 624 -17.28 -20.74 11.28
N GLN A 625 -18.28 -21.37 10.64
CA GLN A 625 -19.25 -20.63 9.81
C GLN A 625 -20.10 -19.70 10.68
N ARG A 626 -20.08 -18.39 10.40
CA ARG A 626 -20.85 -17.39 11.14
C ARG A 626 -22.22 -17.14 10.53
N PHE A 627 -22.29 -16.92 9.22
CA PHE A 627 -23.55 -16.79 8.52
C PHE A 627 -23.42 -17.13 7.03
N THR A 628 -24.58 -17.29 6.38
CA THR A 628 -24.70 -17.46 4.93
C THR A 628 -25.64 -16.39 4.39
N GLN A 629 -25.20 -15.69 3.35
CA GLN A 629 -26.03 -14.79 2.55
C GLN A 629 -26.39 -15.50 1.24
N SER A 630 -27.69 -15.67 0.99
CA SER A 630 -28.17 -16.23 -0.27
C SER A 630 -27.79 -15.33 -1.45
N LEU A 631 -27.30 -15.96 -2.51
CA LEU A 631 -26.79 -15.31 -3.72
C LEU A 631 -27.44 -15.91 -4.98
N TYR A 632 -27.11 -15.38 -6.17
CA TYR A 632 -27.54 -15.97 -7.43
C TYR A 632 -26.63 -17.15 -7.81
N ASN A 633 -27.17 -18.13 -8.56
CA ASN A 633 -26.45 -19.34 -9.01
C ASN A 633 -25.13 -19.07 -9.75
N ALA A 634 -25.00 -17.91 -10.39
CA ALA A 634 -23.82 -17.56 -11.18
C ALA A 634 -22.83 -16.64 -10.44
N ASP A 635 -22.99 -16.41 -9.14
CA ASP A 635 -22.02 -15.63 -8.37
C ASP A 635 -20.73 -16.42 -8.19
N GLY A 636 -19.64 -15.89 -8.76
CA GLY A 636 -18.38 -16.63 -8.93
C GLY A 636 -17.16 -15.96 -8.29
N PHE A 637 -17.29 -14.71 -7.85
CA PHE A 637 -16.18 -13.91 -7.34
C PHE A 637 -16.60 -13.11 -6.12
N SER A 638 -15.73 -13.07 -5.11
CA SER A 638 -15.91 -12.19 -3.95
C SER A 638 -14.59 -11.56 -3.51
N GLN A 639 -14.66 -10.36 -2.95
CA GLN A 639 -13.51 -9.67 -2.38
C GLN A 639 -13.95 -8.80 -1.19
N TRP A 640 -13.28 -8.91 -0.06
CA TRP A 640 -13.39 -7.96 1.05
C TRP A 640 -12.71 -6.64 0.69
N GLY A 641 -13.37 -5.57 1.13
CA GLY A 641 -12.71 -4.29 1.30
C GLY A 641 -11.64 -4.33 2.40
N LEU A 642 -10.65 -3.44 2.29
CA LEU A 642 -9.61 -3.15 3.27
C LEU A 642 -10.10 -2.51 4.58
N SER A 643 -11.29 -1.90 4.62
CA SER A 643 -11.99 -1.49 5.84
C SER A 643 -12.57 -2.70 6.59
N GLY A 644 -12.86 -3.78 5.86
CA GLY A 644 -13.59 -4.93 6.37
C GLY A 644 -15.10 -4.69 6.47
N GLU A 645 -15.61 -3.52 6.09
CA GLU A 645 -17.04 -3.20 6.16
C GLU A 645 -17.83 -3.73 4.96
N TYR A 646 -17.15 -3.95 3.83
CA TYR A 646 -17.81 -4.28 2.57
C TYR A 646 -17.24 -5.56 1.95
N ILE A 647 -18.11 -6.32 1.28
CA ILE A 647 -17.74 -7.41 0.38
C ILE A 647 -18.30 -7.12 -1.00
N LEU A 648 -17.42 -7.11 -1.99
CA LEU A 648 -17.78 -7.09 -3.39
C LEU A 648 -18.11 -8.51 -3.84
N VAL A 649 -19.20 -8.67 -4.57
CA VAL A 649 -19.63 -9.93 -5.18
C VAL A 649 -19.92 -9.73 -6.66
N GLY A 650 -19.36 -10.61 -7.48
CA GLY A 650 -19.43 -10.56 -8.93
C GLY A 650 -20.12 -11.79 -9.50
N ARG A 651 -21.04 -11.55 -10.43
CA ARG A 651 -21.75 -12.60 -11.16
C ARG A 651 -20.97 -12.94 -12.42
N ALA A 652 -20.67 -14.23 -12.57
CA ALA A 652 -19.96 -14.77 -13.72
C ALA A 652 -20.78 -14.68 -15.01
N ASP A 653 -22.12 -14.67 -14.94
CA ASP A 653 -22.96 -14.41 -16.11
C ASP A 653 -23.27 -12.90 -16.28
N GLY A 654 -23.55 -12.48 -17.51
CA GLY A 654 -23.88 -11.09 -17.84
C GLY A 654 -25.29 -10.66 -17.42
N ALA A 655 -26.00 -11.46 -16.62
CA ALA A 655 -27.34 -11.11 -16.17
C ALA A 655 -27.27 -10.10 -15.03
N GLY A 656 -28.07 -9.03 -15.12
CA GLY A 656 -28.00 -7.92 -14.17
C GLY A 656 -28.54 -8.25 -12.77
N PRO A 657 -28.25 -7.39 -11.77
CA PRO A 657 -26.98 -6.68 -11.60
C PRO A 657 -25.84 -7.69 -11.31
N ASN A 658 -24.74 -7.59 -12.06
CA ASN A 658 -23.63 -8.55 -11.99
C ASN A 658 -22.45 -8.08 -11.13
N CYS A 659 -22.53 -6.91 -10.52
CA CYS A 659 -21.56 -6.43 -9.53
C CYS A 659 -22.31 -5.81 -8.35
N ARG A 660 -22.02 -6.24 -7.12
CA ARG A 660 -22.74 -5.84 -5.90
C ARG A 660 -21.79 -5.62 -4.74
N THR A 661 -22.06 -4.60 -3.93
CA THR A 661 -21.43 -4.42 -2.62
C THR A 661 -22.40 -4.87 -1.53
N PHE A 662 -21.90 -5.66 -0.59
CA PHE A 662 -22.62 -6.06 0.60
C PHE A 662 -21.95 -5.39 1.79
N LYS A 663 -22.71 -4.60 2.55
CA LYS A 663 -22.26 -4.08 3.84
C LYS A 663 -22.37 -5.19 4.88
N ILE A 664 -21.34 -5.32 5.70
CA ILE A 664 -21.29 -6.29 6.79
C ILE A 664 -21.78 -5.62 8.06
N THR A 665 -22.72 -6.27 8.73
CA THR A 665 -23.11 -5.94 10.08
C THR A 665 -22.35 -6.87 11.02
N PHE A 666 -21.58 -6.28 11.92
CA PHE A 666 -20.88 -7.01 12.97
C PHE A 666 -21.77 -7.14 14.20
N GLY A 667 -21.76 -8.31 14.83
CA GLY A 667 -22.49 -8.60 16.06
C GLY A 667 -21.56 -9.16 17.14
N ALA A 668 -21.80 -8.81 18.39
CA ALA A 668 -21.15 -9.44 19.53
C ALA A 668 -21.83 -10.80 19.83
N ASN A 669 -21.05 -11.82 20.21
CA ASN A 669 -21.60 -13.07 20.75
C ASN A 669 -22.52 -12.75 21.95
N ALA A 670 -23.62 -13.50 22.15
CA ALA A 670 -24.50 -13.30 23.31
C ALA A 670 -23.77 -13.45 24.68
N GLN A 671 -22.61 -14.11 24.70
CA GLN A 671 -21.71 -14.21 25.86
C GLN A 671 -20.73 -13.01 25.99
N GLU A 672 -20.41 -12.32 24.87
CA GLU A 672 -19.51 -11.14 24.82
C GLU A 672 -20.25 -9.80 24.76
N GLN A 673 -21.56 -9.81 24.45
CA GLN A 673 -22.45 -8.63 24.50
C GLN A 673 -22.44 -7.92 25.86
N ARG A 674 -21.92 -8.55 26.92
CA ARG A 674 -21.77 -7.96 28.25
C ARG A 674 -20.43 -7.26 28.49
N LYS A 675 -19.54 -7.18 27.49
CA LYS A 675 -18.14 -6.82 27.70
C LYS A 675 -17.57 -5.93 26.57
N SER A 676 -18.19 -4.78 26.30
CA SER A 676 -17.43 -3.64 25.78
C SER A 676 -16.49 -3.20 26.91
N PHE A 677 -15.19 -3.47 26.81
CA PHE A 677 -14.23 -3.09 27.83
C PHE A 677 -13.43 -1.87 27.37
N ILE A 678 -13.61 -0.75 28.07
CA ILE A 678 -12.43 0.02 28.46
C ILE A 678 -12.00 -0.57 29.80
N THR A 679 -10.90 -1.32 29.82
CA THR A 679 -10.30 -1.76 31.09
C THR A 679 -9.50 -0.61 31.64
N PHE A 680 -10.11 0.18 32.53
CA PHE A 680 -9.41 1.18 33.35
C PHE A 680 -8.64 0.45 34.45
N THR A 681 -7.37 0.80 34.65
CA THR A 681 -6.54 0.16 35.68
C THR A 681 -6.28 1.03 36.92
N ASN A 682 -6.62 2.34 36.88
CA ASN A 682 -6.46 3.31 37.99
C ASN A 682 -7.71 4.23 38.14
N GLU A 683 -7.93 4.79 39.34
CA GLU A 683 -9.15 5.53 39.81
C GLU A 683 -9.33 6.98 39.30
N GLU A 684 -10.61 7.33 39.05
CA GLU A 684 -11.41 8.60 39.06
C GLU A 684 -10.87 10.00 38.62
N GLU A 685 -11.60 10.67 37.71
CA GLU A 685 -12.47 11.87 37.91
C GLU A 685 -13.33 12.03 36.63
N ILE A 686 -14.67 12.08 36.74
CA ILE A 686 -15.59 12.15 35.59
C ILE A 686 -16.32 13.50 35.65
N ASP A 687 -15.94 14.47 34.82
CA ASP A 687 -16.68 15.73 34.68
C ASP A 687 -17.39 15.78 33.32
N ASN A 688 -18.72 15.58 33.31
CA ASN A 688 -19.71 15.86 32.24
C ASN A 688 -19.39 15.53 30.75
N THR A 689 -18.23 14.98 30.40
CA THR A 689 -17.85 14.58 29.05
C THR A 689 -18.39 13.17 28.80
N LYS A 690 -19.22 13.03 27.77
CA LYS A 690 -19.81 11.73 27.42
C LYS A 690 -18.87 11.00 26.44
N ILE A 691 -18.22 9.93 26.87
CA ILE A 691 -17.60 8.97 25.94
C ILE A 691 -18.73 8.15 25.29
N VAL A 692 -18.81 8.20 23.96
CA VAL A 692 -19.77 7.39 23.20
C VAL A 692 -19.06 6.12 22.74
N LEU A 693 -19.48 4.98 23.28
CA LEU A 693 -19.03 3.65 22.87
C LEU A 693 -20.01 3.09 21.84
N GLU A 694 -19.55 2.86 20.62
CA GLU A 694 -20.35 2.25 19.56
C GLU A 694 -19.80 0.86 19.25
N GLY A 695 -20.60 -0.19 19.53
CA GLY A 695 -20.32 -1.58 19.13
C GLY A 695 -19.06 -2.20 19.75
N GLY A 696 -19.22 -3.12 20.73
CA GLY A 696 -18.20 -4.10 21.15
C GLY A 696 -16.78 -3.60 21.41
N SER A 697 -16.56 -2.31 21.66
CA SER A 697 -15.24 -1.71 21.45
C SER A 697 -14.17 -2.27 22.40
N HIS A 698 -13.03 -2.67 21.85
CA HIS A 698 -11.89 -3.22 22.60
C HIS A 698 -10.70 -2.26 22.51
N VAL A 699 -10.83 -1.10 23.15
CA VAL A 699 -9.72 -0.15 23.36
C VAL A 699 -9.22 -0.33 24.79
N SER A 700 -7.99 -0.84 24.93
CA SER A 700 -7.37 -1.11 26.22
C SER A 700 -6.36 -0.02 26.53
N ILE A 701 -6.60 0.73 27.60
CA ILE A 701 -5.72 1.81 28.06
C ILE A 701 -5.17 1.42 29.42
N HIS A 702 -3.87 1.22 29.49
CA HIS A 702 -3.16 0.97 30.75
C HIS A 702 -2.31 2.21 31.07
N GLY A 703 -2.90 3.18 31.78
CA GLY A 703 -2.27 4.47 32.07
C GLY A 703 -3.24 5.41 32.79
N ASN A 704 -2.88 6.69 32.89
CA ASN A 704 -3.75 7.71 33.47
C ASN A 704 -4.81 8.14 32.47
N ILE A 705 -6.05 8.34 32.92
CA ILE A 705 -7.17 8.77 32.06
C ILE A 705 -7.83 9.99 32.69
N ILE A 706 -8.10 11.01 31.88
CA ILE A 706 -8.84 12.21 32.27
C ILE A 706 -10.01 12.36 31.29
N VAL A 707 -11.24 12.51 31.81
CA VAL A 707 -12.49 12.60 31.01
C VAL A 707 -13.21 13.90 31.30
#